data_AF-A0A8T7JZF0-F1
#
_entry.id   AF-A0A8T7JZF0-F1
#
_cell.length_a   1.000
_cell.length_b   1.000
_cell.length_c   1.000
_cell.angle_alpha   90.00
_cell.angle_beta   90.00
_cell.angle_gamma   90.00
#
_symmetry.space_group_name_H-M   'P 1'
#
loop_
_entity.id
_entity.type
_entity.pdbx_description
1 polymer ?
#
loop_
_entity_poly.entity_id
_entity_poly.type
_entity_poly.pdbx_seq_one_letter_code
_entity_poly.pdbx_strand_id
1 'polypeptide(L)'
;MSAKPTLRSADQNKEQRYQRNAIFIILVVMIATLPTSALFSYVGYTNNLPQLYISAAILLVTFFFDFFPLSLARRGQTNRAVILLTAAFLLNVMIARFLIQGLGLIIALSIVLVVLAVTGFTMPSQYSFSGLAVAIGFALLSVFLDNALGADRVRAPELQNYTPYIVGMIATPILIVFIREYNHFSLQTKITLGIMLTGGVTVATLLYFGVNRTSAIGEFLTRQYELSVKEKSEIALSNKIREEAQKINDLFLEIQDDLQTMAQYRSNLELQSSLIASATYWDATERLIRLPGGQLGNSETDPASVFIPSAYALTDEMIADLNTSVYLDFLAPNILAAHPEMAAIYYISQQGYTVYYPNISLAENIPPDFDPTKEPFFTIAAPQQNPERLPRTTNPYQDPAGAGLIATVSIPVYSRSAFEGVVSADVQLARLAKSIADIKLTEGGFSFLVDKDGLIVAMTETGYQYFGLEPETVEVNQSPKQSILNSPFEDKRDLALQVFASETGISRFAVNGIDTYLAVSTLESTGYKLVSIAPAAELDREFIDSQTRVEQENQNLIRDISSILTILFVGALITSFIVGGIITRPLKRLTETVEQIAAGNLAARATAQSGDESGALARSFNAMADQLTETLQRLEDRVAERTSKLEEASQVNARRAALFESIARISRIISSTRSLDLLFPQIAETISNQLGYYHVGIFLVDVHKEYAVLVAANSDGGRKMLARNHRLRVGETGIVGYVTATGQPRIALDVGQDAVFFNNPNLPETHSEIALPLRSGAEVIGALDVQSKLINAFSEEDINVLSALADQVSIAIQNARSFQQSLEALQQAERTAARLSEKQWSEFIQRQKPVGYHFDGINTQQVKAGQKSFPNEVAIPIMLRGVQIGTLKLSASDPEHQWDEHEIAMAQATAERTALAIETARLLDDAQKRAAKERAIGKISARIGSLVNIDNIVQTTIQELGNTLPGTDVAIQFTSPNSARDK
;
A
#
# COMPACT_ATOMS: atom_id res chain seq x y z
N MET A 1 -37.16 54.96 5.07
CA MET A 1 -36.61 54.69 3.72
C MET A 1 -35.21 54.10 3.88
N SER A 2 -35.08 52.78 3.80
CA SER A 2 -33.80 52.07 3.81
C SER A 2 -33.64 51.45 2.42
N ALA A 3 -32.57 51.84 1.71
CA ALA A 3 -32.34 51.48 0.32
C ALA A 3 -32.04 49.98 0.20
N LYS A 4 -32.91 49.24 -0.48
CA LYS A 4 -32.58 47.90 -0.99
C LYS A 4 -31.39 48.04 -1.96
N PRO A 5 -30.33 47.22 -1.83
CA PRO A 5 -29.29 47.18 -2.85
C PRO A 5 -29.92 46.66 -4.15
N THR A 6 -29.81 47.45 -5.22
CA THR A 6 -30.27 47.06 -6.54
C THR A 6 -29.43 45.88 -7.05
N LEU A 7 -30.07 44.90 -7.70
CA LEU A 7 -29.47 43.69 -8.30
C LEU A 7 -28.16 43.97 -9.09
N ARG A 8 -28.04 45.18 -9.66
CA ARG A 8 -26.89 45.67 -10.41
C ARG A 8 -25.58 45.73 -9.60
N SER A 9 -25.64 45.94 -8.28
CA SER A 9 -24.46 46.07 -7.42
C SER A 9 -23.82 44.72 -7.02
N ALA A 10 -24.63 43.64 -6.96
CA ALA A 10 -24.15 42.31 -6.62
C ALA A 10 -23.42 41.63 -7.80
N ASP A 11 -23.90 41.84 -9.03
CA ASP A 11 -23.25 41.30 -10.23
C ASP A 11 -21.90 41.98 -10.51
N GLN A 12 -21.79 43.30 -10.28
CA GLN A 12 -20.52 44.04 -10.44
C GLN A 12 -19.42 43.53 -9.49
N ASN A 13 -19.76 43.22 -8.23
CA ASN A 13 -18.82 42.64 -7.26
C ASN A 13 -18.35 41.23 -7.66
N LYS A 14 -19.23 40.45 -8.32
CA LYS A 14 -18.92 39.08 -8.76
C LYS A 14 -17.96 39.07 -9.95
N GLU A 15 -18.14 40.00 -10.88
CA GLU A 15 -17.31 40.14 -12.08
C GLU A 15 -15.90 40.66 -11.76
N GLN A 16 -15.78 41.64 -10.85
CA GLN A 16 -14.48 42.10 -10.31
C GLN A 16 -13.71 40.98 -9.59
N ARG A 17 -14.41 40.09 -8.87
CA ARG A 17 -13.78 38.95 -8.21
C ARG A 17 -13.19 37.94 -9.21
N TYR A 18 -13.95 37.56 -10.24
CA TYR A 18 -13.44 36.67 -11.28
C TYR A 18 -12.22 37.26 -12.00
N GLN A 19 -12.25 38.57 -12.25
CA GLN A 19 -11.13 39.29 -12.85
C GLN A 19 -9.87 39.22 -11.98
N ARG A 20 -9.99 39.47 -10.67
CA ARG A 20 -8.87 39.35 -9.71
C ARG A 20 -8.29 37.94 -9.67
N ASN A 21 -9.15 36.93 -9.62
CA ASN A 21 -8.73 35.53 -9.56
C ASN A 21 -8.04 35.10 -10.87
N ALA A 22 -8.54 35.55 -12.02
CA ALA A 22 -7.90 35.27 -13.31
C ALA A 22 -6.50 35.86 -13.41
N ILE A 23 -6.31 37.12 -13.00
CA ILE A 23 -4.99 37.76 -12.98
C ILE A 23 -4.03 36.97 -12.08
N PHE A 24 -4.48 36.57 -10.90
CA PHE A 24 -3.66 35.78 -9.98
C PHE A 24 -3.25 34.44 -10.57
N ILE A 25 -4.19 33.68 -11.15
CA ILE A 25 -3.91 32.36 -11.73
C ILE A 25 -2.97 32.46 -12.94
N ILE A 26 -3.17 33.45 -13.82
CA ILE A 26 -2.26 33.69 -14.95
C ILE A 26 -0.84 33.94 -14.44
N LEU A 27 -0.68 34.76 -13.39
CA LEU A 27 0.63 35.02 -12.79
C LEU A 27 1.26 33.77 -12.17
N VAL A 28 0.48 32.94 -11.48
CA VAL A 28 0.96 31.66 -10.91
C VAL A 28 1.46 30.73 -12.02
N VAL A 29 0.69 30.56 -13.09
CA VAL A 29 1.08 29.71 -14.23
C VAL A 29 2.36 30.25 -14.87
N MET A 30 2.43 31.55 -15.15
CA MET A 30 3.64 32.20 -15.68
C MET A 30 4.87 31.96 -14.79
N ILE A 31 4.74 32.15 -13.47
CA ILE A 31 5.85 31.96 -12.53
C ILE A 31 6.32 30.50 -12.51
N ALA A 32 5.41 29.53 -12.64
CA ALA A 32 5.77 28.10 -12.67
C ALA A 32 6.41 27.65 -13.99
N THR A 33 6.12 28.32 -15.11
CA THR A 33 6.65 27.97 -16.43
C THR A 33 8.18 28.14 -16.52
N LEU A 34 8.74 29.16 -15.86
CA LEU A 34 10.18 29.46 -15.90
C LEU A 34 11.05 28.36 -15.23
N PRO A 35 10.79 27.95 -13.96
CA PRO A 35 11.52 26.84 -13.34
C PRO A 35 11.33 25.52 -14.09
N THR A 36 10.15 25.28 -14.66
CA THR A 36 9.89 24.07 -15.45
C THR A 36 10.75 24.06 -16.71
N SER A 37 10.88 25.18 -17.42
CA SER A 37 11.77 25.32 -18.57
C SER A 37 13.25 25.14 -18.19
N ALA A 38 13.67 25.71 -17.06
CA ALA A 38 15.02 25.54 -16.53
C ALA A 38 15.35 24.07 -16.19
N LEU A 39 14.39 23.35 -15.58
CA LEU A 39 14.54 21.93 -15.27
C LEU A 39 14.73 21.08 -16.54
N PHE A 40 13.90 21.30 -17.56
CA PHE A 40 14.02 20.57 -18.82
C PHE A 40 15.35 20.85 -19.52
N SER A 41 15.82 22.09 -19.47
CA SER A 41 17.16 22.46 -19.97
C SER A 41 18.28 21.77 -19.17
N TYR A 42 18.17 21.73 -17.83
CA TYR A 42 19.14 21.08 -16.96
C TYR A 42 19.23 19.57 -17.20
N VAL A 43 18.08 18.87 -17.20
CA VAL A 43 18.04 17.42 -17.45
C VAL A 43 18.49 17.11 -18.89
N GLY A 44 18.13 17.96 -19.86
CA GLY A 44 18.63 17.87 -21.23
C GLY A 44 20.15 17.97 -21.34
N TYR A 45 20.76 18.84 -20.52
CA TYR A 45 22.20 19.02 -20.47
C TYR A 45 22.92 17.86 -19.80
N THR A 46 22.47 17.44 -18.61
CA THR A 46 23.13 16.38 -17.84
C THR A 46 23.09 15.03 -18.53
N ASN A 47 22.04 14.77 -19.33
CA ASN A 47 21.81 13.48 -19.97
C ASN A 47 22.02 13.48 -21.49
N ASN A 48 22.47 14.59 -22.07
CA ASN A 48 22.67 14.74 -23.52
C ASN A 48 21.40 14.42 -24.34
N LEU A 49 20.25 14.95 -23.91
CA LEU A 49 18.93 14.69 -24.50
C LEU A 49 18.41 15.94 -25.24
N PRO A 50 18.69 16.10 -26.55
CA PRO A 50 18.38 17.34 -27.26
C PRO A 50 16.88 17.64 -27.37
N GLN A 51 16.02 16.62 -27.33
CA GLN A 51 14.56 16.79 -27.38
C GLN A 51 14.01 17.57 -26.17
N LEU A 52 14.71 17.57 -25.02
CA LEU A 52 14.29 18.31 -23.84
C LEU A 52 14.48 19.83 -24.00
N TYR A 53 15.46 20.28 -24.81
CA TYR A 53 15.60 21.70 -25.12
C TYR A 53 14.43 22.22 -25.98
N ILE A 54 13.86 21.39 -26.85
CA ILE A 54 12.66 21.75 -27.62
C ILE A 54 11.49 22.01 -26.67
N SER A 55 11.29 21.13 -25.68
CA SER A 55 10.26 21.30 -24.66
C SER A 55 10.51 22.54 -23.79
N ALA A 56 11.76 22.78 -23.40
CA ALA A 56 12.14 23.97 -22.63
C ALA A 56 11.89 25.28 -23.41
N ALA A 57 12.22 25.30 -24.71
CA ALA A 57 11.98 26.43 -25.60
C ALA A 57 10.48 26.74 -25.77
N ILE A 58 9.65 25.71 -25.92
CA ILE A 58 8.19 25.85 -26.01
C ILE A 58 7.59 26.45 -24.73
N LEU A 59 8.08 26.02 -23.56
CA LEU A 59 7.68 26.59 -22.27
C LEU A 59 8.07 28.08 -22.19
N LEU A 60 9.27 28.46 -22.64
CA LEU A 60 9.69 29.86 -22.72
C LEU A 60 8.80 30.68 -23.66
N VAL A 61 8.47 30.17 -24.84
CA VAL A 61 7.55 30.83 -25.78
C VAL A 61 6.18 31.04 -25.11
N THR A 62 5.69 30.06 -24.37
CA THR A 62 4.40 30.18 -23.68
C THR A 62 4.43 31.18 -22.55
N PHE A 63 5.53 31.25 -21.80
CA PHE A 63 5.71 32.29 -20.79
C PHE A 63 5.55 33.70 -21.39
N PHE A 64 6.11 33.96 -22.57
CA PHE A 64 5.91 35.24 -23.26
C PHE A 64 4.49 35.39 -23.82
N PHE A 65 3.89 34.30 -24.31
CA PHE A 65 2.51 34.31 -24.78
C PHE A 65 1.51 34.67 -23.68
N ASP A 66 1.72 34.21 -22.44
CA ASP A 66 0.81 34.41 -21.30
C ASP A 66 0.65 35.90 -20.89
N PHE A 67 1.52 36.80 -21.34
CA PHE A 67 1.30 38.25 -21.24
C PHE A 67 0.03 38.72 -21.98
N PHE A 68 -0.38 38.01 -23.04
CA PHE A 68 -1.59 38.35 -23.81
C PHE A 68 -2.89 38.03 -23.04
N PRO A 69 -3.10 36.80 -22.50
CA PRO A 69 -4.12 36.52 -21.49
C PRO A 69 -4.11 37.51 -20.31
N LEU A 70 -2.94 37.83 -19.77
CA LEU A 70 -2.82 38.76 -18.64
C LEU A 70 -3.35 40.16 -18.97
N SER A 71 -3.02 40.67 -20.17
CA SER A 71 -3.52 41.95 -20.69
C SER A 71 -5.05 41.93 -20.88
N LEU A 72 -5.60 40.85 -21.43
CA LEU A 72 -7.04 40.68 -21.59
C LEU A 72 -7.79 40.63 -20.26
N ALA A 73 -7.25 39.93 -19.26
CA ALA A 73 -7.81 39.88 -17.92
C ALA A 73 -7.81 41.26 -17.25
N ARG A 74 -6.73 42.05 -17.41
CA ARG A 74 -6.68 43.45 -16.92
C ARG A 74 -7.71 44.37 -17.60
N ARG A 75 -8.07 44.09 -18.85
CA ARG A 75 -9.11 44.82 -19.61
C ARG A 75 -10.54 44.35 -19.35
N GLY A 76 -10.74 43.46 -18.37
CA GLY A 76 -12.07 42.92 -18.01
C GLY A 76 -12.57 41.81 -18.94
N GLN A 77 -11.79 41.37 -19.93
CA GLN A 77 -12.14 40.25 -20.82
C GLN A 77 -11.75 38.88 -20.20
N THR A 78 -12.17 38.65 -18.96
CA THR A 78 -11.75 37.53 -18.11
C THR A 78 -11.96 36.16 -18.75
N ASN A 79 -13.13 35.92 -19.35
CA ASN A 79 -13.44 34.62 -19.95
C ASN A 79 -12.51 34.28 -21.13
N ARG A 80 -12.21 35.26 -21.99
CA ARG A 80 -11.32 35.08 -23.15
C ARG A 80 -9.88 34.86 -22.71
N ALA A 81 -9.42 35.62 -21.72
CA ALA A 81 -8.09 35.46 -21.13
C ALA A 81 -7.87 34.03 -20.61
N VAL A 82 -8.82 33.52 -19.85
CA VAL A 82 -8.73 32.20 -19.22
C VAL A 82 -8.81 31.07 -20.26
N ILE A 83 -9.65 31.19 -21.29
CA ILE A 83 -9.70 30.21 -22.39
C ILE A 83 -8.34 30.13 -23.10
N LEU A 84 -7.73 31.28 -23.40
CA LEU A 84 -6.42 31.33 -24.05
C LEU A 84 -5.31 30.73 -23.18
N LEU A 85 -5.28 31.06 -21.89
CA LEU A 85 -4.35 30.46 -20.92
C LEU A 85 -4.51 28.93 -20.89
N THR A 86 -5.76 28.45 -20.81
CA THR A 86 -6.06 27.01 -20.73
C THR A 86 -5.65 26.29 -22.02
N ALA A 87 -5.92 26.89 -23.18
CA ALA A 87 -5.53 26.34 -24.47
C ALA A 87 -4.00 26.26 -24.63
N ALA A 88 -3.27 27.33 -24.23
CA ALA A 88 -1.81 27.35 -24.25
C ALA A 88 -1.20 26.28 -23.32
N PHE A 89 -1.75 26.16 -22.10
CA PHE A 89 -1.36 25.11 -21.17
C PHE A 89 -1.58 23.70 -21.75
N LEU A 90 -2.78 23.41 -22.25
CA LEU A 90 -3.10 22.09 -22.83
C LEU A 90 -2.22 21.76 -24.05
N LEU A 91 -1.96 22.74 -24.91
CA LEU A 91 -1.10 22.58 -26.09
C LEU A 91 0.33 22.21 -25.67
N ASN A 92 0.93 22.94 -24.73
CA ASN A 92 2.26 22.63 -24.22
C ASN A 92 2.36 21.23 -23.65
N VAL A 93 1.38 20.89 -22.83
CA VAL A 93 1.33 19.60 -22.17
C VAL A 93 1.24 18.47 -23.19
N MET A 94 0.49 18.65 -24.29
CA MET A 94 0.40 17.69 -25.39
C MET A 94 1.68 17.61 -26.22
N ILE A 95 2.30 18.73 -26.58
CA ILE A 95 3.55 18.69 -27.37
C ILE A 95 4.65 17.96 -26.60
N ALA A 96 4.73 18.17 -25.28
CA ALA A 96 5.65 17.43 -24.43
C ALA A 96 5.41 15.91 -24.45
N ARG A 97 4.18 15.42 -24.71
CA ARG A 97 3.87 13.97 -24.81
C ARG A 97 4.45 13.32 -26.06
N PHE A 98 4.63 14.08 -27.15
CA PHE A 98 5.25 13.56 -28.36
C PHE A 98 6.77 13.42 -28.23
N LEU A 99 7.39 14.14 -27.28
CA LEU A 99 8.83 14.14 -27.08
C LEU A 99 9.27 13.23 -25.92
N ILE A 100 8.44 13.14 -24.86
CA ILE A 100 8.81 12.51 -23.58
C ILE A 100 7.80 11.44 -23.20
N GLN A 101 8.30 10.23 -22.90
CA GLN A 101 7.48 9.12 -22.39
C GLN A 101 7.43 9.09 -20.86
N GLY A 102 6.37 8.49 -20.30
CA GLY A 102 6.29 8.11 -18.89
C GLY A 102 5.82 9.18 -17.92
N LEU A 103 5.21 10.28 -18.41
CA LEU A 103 4.58 11.30 -17.56
C LEU A 103 3.06 11.43 -17.81
N GLY A 104 2.49 10.63 -18.73
CA GLY A 104 1.11 10.78 -19.21
C GLY A 104 0.07 10.79 -18.10
N LEU A 105 0.22 9.93 -17.10
CA LEU A 105 -0.78 9.85 -16.02
C LEU A 105 -0.65 10.97 -14.98
N ILE A 106 0.57 11.32 -14.57
CA ILE A 106 0.80 12.43 -13.62
C ILE A 106 0.30 13.74 -14.24
N ILE A 107 0.53 13.89 -15.54
CA ILE A 107 0.06 15.02 -16.31
C ILE A 107 -1.45 14.97 -16.53
N ALA A 108 -2.04 13.81 -16.79
CA ALA A 108 -3.49 13.66 -16.88
C ALA A 108 -4.18 14.15 -15.59
N LEU A 109 -3.69 13.72 -14.43
CA LEU A 109 -4.18 14.21 -13.13
C LEU A 109 -4.01 15.73 -12.99
N SER A 110 -2.85 16.26 -13.40
CA SER A 110 -2.55 17.68 -13.35
C SER A 110 -3.44 18.51 -14.28
N ILE A 111 -3.73 18.02 -15.50
CA ILE A 111 -4.65 18.65 -16.44
C ILE A 111 -6.03 18.78 -15.80
N VAL A 112 -6.56 17.68 -15.26
CA VAL A 112 -7.90 17.72 -14.65
C VAL A 112 -7.91 18.70 -13.48
N LEU A 113 -6.90 18.66 -12.60
CA LEU A 113 -6.83 19.54 -11.44
C LEU A 113 -6.72 21.02 -11.83
N VAL A 114 -5.76 21.35 -12.70
CA VAL A 114 -5.48 22.73 -13.10
C VAL A 114 -6.65 23.30 -13.89
N VAL A 115 -7.22 22.57 -14.85
CA VAL A 115 -8.33 23.07 -15.66
C VAL A 115 -9.61 23.24 -14.84
N LEU A 116 -9.93 22.32 -13.93
CA LEU A 116 -11.07 22.49 -13.00
C LEU A 116 -10.87 23.67 -12.06
N ALA A 117 -9.67 23.81 -11.51
CA ALA A 117 -9.31 24.94 -10.68
C ALA A 117 -9.52 26.24 -11.46
N VAL A 118 -8.84 26.39 -12.59
CA VAL A 118 -8.91 27.58 -13.46
C VAL A 118 -10.37 27.92 -13.80
N THR A 119 -11.12 26.96 -14.34
CA THR A 119 -12.52 27.18 -14.76
C THR A 119 -13.48 27.39 -13.60
N GLY A 120 -13.21 26.81 -12.42
CA GLY A 120 -14.00 27.01 -11.20
C GLY A 120 -13.76 28.37 -10.54
N PHE A 121 -12.51 28.87 -10.54
CA PHE A 121 -12.12 30.11 -9.84
C PHE A 121 -12.43 31.39 -10.60
N THR A 122 -12.38 31.33 -11.93
CA THR A 122 -12.29 32.53 -12.76
C THR A 122 -13.46 32.69 -13.72
N MET A 123 -14.35 31.70 -13.80
CA MET A 123 -15.48 31.72 -14.72
C MET A 123 -16.81 31.45 -14.02
N PRO A 124 -17.93 31.92 -14.60
CA PRO A 124 -19.27 31.52 -14.19
C PRO A 124 -19.48 30.00 -14.29
N SER A 125 -20.34 29.46 -13.43
CA SER A 125 -20.60 28.01 -13.30
C SER A 125 -21.07 27.32 -14.59
N GLN A 126 -21.56 28.06 -15.58
CA GLN A 126 -21.92 27.51 -16.90
C GLN A 126 -20.72 26.97 -17.69
N TYR A 127 -19.51 27.47 -17.44
CA TYR A 127 -18.29 27.02 -18.12
C TYR A 127 -17.58 25.87 -17.41
N SER A 128 -17.93 25.58 -16.15
CA SER A 128 -17.31 24.48 -15.39
C SER A 128 -17.53 23.12 -16.04
N PHE A 129 -18.67 22.89 -16.73
CA PHE A 129 -18.93 21.65 -17.44
C PHE A 129 -18.03 21.48 -18.67
N SER A 130 -17.97 22.50 -19.53
CA SER A 130 -17.13 22.46 -20.72
C SER A 130 -15.65 22.38 -20.36
N GLY A 131 -15.23 23.07 -19.29
CA GLY A 131 -13.90 22.97 -18.71
C GLY A 131 -13.55 21.56 -18.26
N LEU A 132 -14.45 20.90 -17.52
CA LEU A 132 -14.30 19.52 -17.07
C LEU A 132 -14.20 18.54 -18.26
N ALA A 133 -15.09 18.67 -19.25
CA ALA A 133 -15.11 17.80 -20.42
C ALA A 133 -13.81 17.92 -21.24
N VAL A 134 -13.32 19.14 -21.45
CA VAL A 134 -12.03 19.38 -22.11
C VAL A 134 -10.89 18.79 -21.29
N ALA A 135 -10.88 18.98 -19.97
CA ALA A 135 -9.83 18.45 -19.11
C ALA A 135 -9.79 16.91 -19.14
N ILE A 136 -10.94 16.25 -19.08
CA ILE A 136 -11.04 14.78 -19.17
C ILE A 136 -10.58 14.31 -20.54
N GLY A 137 -11.02 14.96 -21.63
CA GLY A 137 -10.61 14.60 -22.99
C GLY A 137 -9.08 14.67 -23.17
N PHE A 138 -8.45 15.75 -22.71
CA PHE A 138 -7.00 15.91 -22.77
C PHE A 138 -6.25 15.00 -21.79
N ALA A 139 -6.82 14.70 -20.62
CA ALA A 139 -6.25 13.75 -19.69
C ALA A 139 -6.24 12.33 -20.27
N LEU A 140 -7.36 11.90 -20.86
CA LEU A 140 -7.47 10.62 -21.57
C LEU A 140 -6.52 10.56 -22.77
N LEU A 141 -6.45 11.64 -23.56
CA LEU A 141 -5.52 11.73 -24.68
C LEU A 141 -4.06 11.68 -24.19
N SER A 142 -3.74 12.28 -23.04
CA SER A 142 -2.40 12.24 -22.45
C SER A 142 -1.97 10.81 -22.12
N VAL A 143 -2.83 10.05 -21.45
CA VAL A 143 -2.57 8.63 -21.11
C VAL A 143 -2.53 7.78 -22.38
N PHE A 144 -3.45 8.01 -23.32
CA PHE A 144 -3.48 7.29 -24.59
C PHE A 144 -2.19 7.50 -25.39
N LEU A 145 -1.74 8.74 -25.57
CA LEU A 145 -0.50 9.04 -26.29
C LEU A 145 0.71 8.42 -25.60
N ASP A 146 0.73 8.37 -24.26
CA ASP A 146 1.83 7.75 -23.53
C ASP A 146 1.89 6.22 -23.74
N ASN A 147 0.72 5.59 -23.89
CA ASN A 147 0.61 4.15 -24.17
C ASN A 147 0.76 3.81 -25.67
N ALA A 148 0.30 4.68 -26.58
CA ALA A 148 0.20 4.41 -28.01
C ALA A 148 1.47 4.78 -28.79
N LEU A 149 2.20 5.82 -28.38
CA LEU A 149 3.37 6.33 -29.12
C LEU A 149 4.68 5.58 -28.81
N GLY A 150 4.64 4.45 -28.09
CA GLY A 150 5.78 3.53 -27.95
C GLY A 150 7.07 4.13 -27.35
N ALA A 151 8.18 3.37 -27.51
CA ALA A 151 9.48 3.56 -26.86
C ALA A 151 10.44 4.53 -27.58
N ASP A 152 10.11 5.01 -28.79
CA ASP A 152 10.97 5.90 -29.59
C ASP A 152 11.06 7.35 -29.05
N ARG A 153 10.42 7.61 -27.91
CA ARG A 153 10.44 8.91 -27.21
C ARG A 153 11.49 8.92 -26.09
N VAL A 154 11.96 10.10 -25.73
CA VAL A 154 12.98 10.26 -24.69
C VAL A 154 12.47 9.78 -23.33
N ARG A 155 13.22 8.84 -22.73
CA ARG A 155 13.07 8.42 -21.34
C ARG A 155 13.96 9.30 -20.48
N ALA A 156 13.34 10.08 -19.60
CA ALA A 156 14.06 10.92 -18.64
C ALA A 156 13.50 10.63 -17.24
N PRO A 157 13.89 9.50 -16.62
CA PRO A 157 13.36 9.09 -15.31
C PRO A 157 13.62 10.13 -14.22
N GLU A 158 14.66 10.95 -14.34
CA GLU A 158 14.91 12.03 -13.37
C GLU A 158 13.80 13.08 -13.39
N LEU A 159 13.14 13.31 -14.55
CA LEU A 159 11.97 14.20 -14.59
C LEU A 159 10.85 13.67 -13.69
N GLN A 160 10.68 12.35 -13.54
CA GLN A 160 9.67 11.79 -12.64
C GLN A 160 9.95 12.17 -11.17
N ASN A 161 11.23 12.25 -10.77
CA ASN A 161 11.61 12.67 -9.42
C ASN A 161 11.26 14.13 -9.14
N TYR A 162 11.39 15.01 -10.15
CA TYR A 162 11.12 16.43 -10.01
C TYR A 162 9.65 16.83 -10.30
N THR A 163 8.89 15.96 -10.96
CA THR A 163 7.49 16.23 -11.34
C THR A 163 6.60 16.56 -10.14
N PRO A 164 6.65 15.85 -8.99
CA PRO A 164 5.84 16.21 -7.81
C PRO A 164 6.09 17.64 -7.30
N TYR A 165 7.31 18.15 -7.40
CA TYR A 165 7.65 19.51 -6.97
C TYR A 165 7.08 20.56 -7.92
N ILE A 166 7.13 20.32 -9.23
CA ILE A 166 6.48 21.20 -10.23
C ILE A 166 4.97 21.22 -10.01
N VAL A 167 4.36 20.03 -9.85
CA VAL A 167 2.92 19.90 -9.57
C VAL A 167 2.58 20.63 -8.26
N GLY A 168 3.39 20.47 -7.21
CA GLY A 168 3.23 21.17 -5.94
C GLY A 168 3.33 22.69 -6.08
N MET A 169 4.27 23.20 -6.88
CA MET A 169 4.46 24.63 -7.12
C MET A 169 3.24 25.27 -7.81
N ILE A 170 2.58 24.54 -8.71
CA ILE A 170 1.34 25.00 -9.39
C ILE A 170 0.11 24.79 -8.49
N ALA A 171 0.01 23.63 -7.85
CA ALA A 171 -1.17 23.23 -7.09
C ALA A 171 -1.32 24.00 -5.77
N THR A 172 -0.22 24.35 -5.09
CA THR A 172 -0.28 25.00 -3.77
C THR A 172 -0.91 26.40 -3.82
N PRO A 173 -0.50 27.33 -4.71
CA PRO A 173 -1.15 28.63 -4.83
C PRO A 173 -2.61 28.53 -5.26
N ILE A 174 -2.92 27.55 -6.13
CA ILE A 174 -4.29 27.25 -6.56
C ILE A 174 -5.14 26.77 -5.38
N LEU A 175 -4.60 25.91 -4.51
CA LEU A 175 -5.26 25.42 -3.31
C LEU A 175 -5.47 26.54 -2.27
N ILE A 176 -4.58 27.52 -2.18
CA ILE A 176 -4.77 28.68 -1.32
C ILE A 176 -5.98 29.52 -1.79
N VAL A 177 -6.10 29.74 -3.11
CA VAL A 177 -7.29 30.40 -3.69
C VAL A 177 -8.54 29.54 -3.47
N PHE A 178 -8.43 28.22 -3.58
CA PHE A 178 -9.49 27.28 -3.25
C PHE A 178 -10.05 27.50 -1.85
N ILE A 179 -9.19 27.43 -0.85
CA ILE A 179 -9.58 27.56 0.56
C ILE A 179 -10.21 28.94 0.80
N ARG A 180 -9.60 30.00 0.23
CA ARG A 180 -10.10 31.38 0.38
C ARG A 180 -11.47 31.59 -0.24
N GLU A 181 -11.72 31.04 -1.42
CA GLU A 181 -12.94 31.28 -2.19
C GLU A 181 -14.02 30.19 -2.03
N TYR A 182 -13.74 29.16 -1.23
CA TYR A 182 -14.60 27.98 -1.06
C TYR A 182 -16.07 28.35 -0.83
N ASN A 183 -16.36 29.32 0.05
CA ASN A 183 -17.72 29.70 0.40
C ASN A 183 -18.55 30.22 -0.79
N HIS A 184 -17.91 30.79 -1.81
CA HIS A 184 -18.58 31.41 -2.96
C HIS A 184 -18.87 30.42 -4.10
N PHE A 185 -18.43 29.17 -3.97
CA PHE A 185 -18.69 28.14 -4.96
C PHE A 185 -20.11 27.62 -4.93
N SER A 186 -20.62 27.29 -6.12
CA SER A 186 -21.87 26.55 -6.24
C SER A 186 -21.74 25.21 -5.53
N LEU A 187 -22.84 24.71 -4.97
CA LEU A 187 -22.85 23.42 -4.28
C LEU A 187 -22.36 22.28 -5.19
N GLN A 188 -22.70 22.35 -6.50
CA GLN A 188 -22.25 21.38 -7.49
C GLN A 188 -20.73 21.41 -7.65
N THR A 189 -20.15 22.61 -7.73
CA THR A 189 -18.70 22.81 -7.83
C THR A 189 -17.97 22.30 -6.58
N LYS A 190 -18.53 22.53 -5.39
CA LYS A 190 -17.98 22.03 -4.12
C LYS A 190 -17.96 20.51 -4.04
N ILE A 191 -19.06 19.85 -4.39
CA ILE A 191 -19.17 18.38 -4.40
C ILE A 191 -18.21 17.80 -5.43
N THR A 192 -18.18 18.36 -6.64
CA THR A 192 -17.32 17.89 -7.72
C THR A 192 -15.83 18.01 -7.37
N LEU A 193 -15.41 19.17 -6.85
CA LEU A 193 -14.02 19.39 -6.42
C LEU A 193 -13.67 18.52 -5.20
N GLY A 194 -14.57 18.35 -4.23
CA GLY A 194 -14.31 17.55 -3.04
C GLY A 194 -14.01 16.09 -3.37
N ILE A 195 -14.90 15.44 -4.13
CA ILE A 195 -14.74 14.03 -4.54
C ILE A 195 -13.50 13.88 -5.44
N MET A 196 -13.29 14.82 -6.36
CA MET A 196 -12.15 14.78 -7.27
C MET A 196 -10.82 14.96 -6.54
N LEU A 197 -10.74 15.85 -5.55
CA LEU A 197 -9.51 16.10 -4.81
C LEU A 197 -9.15 14.88 -3.95
N THR A 198 -10.13 14.26 -3.28
CA THR A 198 -9.91 13.01 -2.55
C THR A 198 -9.56 11.83 -3.47
N GLY A 199 -10.28 11.68 -4.58
CA GLY A 199 -10.05 10.60 -5.55
C GLY A 199 -8.71 10.75 -6.28
N GLY A 200 -8.38 11.97 -6.68
CA GLY A 200 -7.12 12.31 -7.37
C GLY A 200 -5.90 12.11 -6.48
N VAL A 201 -5.96 12.54 -5.21
CA VAL A 201 -4.88 12.28 -4.23
C VAL A 201 -4.71 10.78 -3.99
N THR A 202 -5.80 10.03 -3.87
CA THR A 202 -5.76 8.57 -3.69
C THR A 202 -5.10 7.88 -4.89
N VAL A 203 -5.52 8.23 -6.10
CA VAL A 203 -4.96 7.68 -7.35
C VAL A 203 -3.48 8.05 -7.51
N ALA A 204 -3.11 9.30 -7.24
CA ALA A 204 -1.72 9.75 -7.30
C ALA A 204 -0.84 9.01 -6.28
N THR A 205 -1.34 8.80 -5.06
CA THR A 205 -0.62 8.07 -4.01
C THR A 205 -0.43 6.61 -4.39
N LEU A 206 -1.48 5.94 -4.86
CA LEU A 206 -1.40 4.56 -5.32
C LEU A 206 -0.44 4.40 -6.49
N LEU A 207 -0.41 5.36 -7.41
CA LEU A 207 0.52 5.32 -8.53
C LEU A 207 1.97 5.49 -8.08
N TYR A 208 2.23 6.47 -7.21
CA TYR A 208 3.56 6.71 -6.67
C TYR A 208 4.09 5.46 -5.95
N PHE A 209 3.29 4.88 -5.05
CA PHE A 209 3.67 3.65 -4.36
C PHE A 209 3.80 2.45 -5.30
N GLY A 210 2.86 2.29 -6.25
CA GLY A 210 2.85 1.17 -7.19
C GLY A 210 4.08 1.17 -8.09
N VAL A 211 4.37 2.29 -8.76
CA VAL A 211 5.54 2.44 -9.63
C VAL A 211 6.83 2.27 -8.83
N ASN A 212 6.97 2.99 -7.71
CA ASN A 212 8.20 2.95 -6.93
C ASN A 212 8.45 1.55 -6.33
N ARG A 213 7.39 0.85 -5.90
CA ARG A 213 7.52 -0.51 -5.38
C ARG A 213 7.86 -1.51 -6.48
N THR A 214 7.24 -1.41 -7.66
CA THR A 214 7.54 -2.29 -8.80
C THR A 214 8.97 -2.10 -9.28
N SER A 215 9.45 -0.85 -9.41
CA SER A 215 10.85 -0.57 -9.77
C SER A 215 11.83 -1.11 -8.73
N ALA A 216 11.58 -0.90 -7.43
CA ALA A 216 12.44 -1.42 -6.37
C ALA A 216 12.49 -2.96 -6.34
N ILE A 217 11.37 -3.64 -6.63
CA ILE A 217 11.33 -5.10 -6.75
C ILE A 217 12.10 -5.55 -7.99
N GLY A 218 11.94 -4.85 -9.12
CA GLY A 218 12.68 -5.11 -10.36
C GLY A 218 14.19 -5.04 -10.17
N GLU A 219 14.68 -3.96 -9.56
CA GLU A 219 16.10 -3.78 -9.23
C GLU A 219 16.60 -4.87 -8.26
N PHE A 220 15.83 -5.17 -7.22
CA PHE A 220 16.18 -6.23 -6.26
C PHE A 220 16.32 -7.59 -6.94
N LEU A 221 15.33 -7.99 -7.75
CA LEU A 221 15.34 -9.26 -8.47
C LEU A 221 16.50 -9.31 -9.47
N THR A 222 16.70 -8.23 -10.23
CA THR A 222 17.80 -8.14 -11.21
C THR A 222 19.15 -8.35 -10.54
N ARG A 223 19.40 -7.64 -9.43
CA ARG A 223 20.66 -7.75 -8.68
C ARG A 223 20.84 -9.14 -8.06
N GLN A 224 19.75 -9.76 -7.58
CA GLN A 224 19.81 -11.12 -7.03
C GLN A 224 20.08 -12.16 -8.13
N TYR A 225 19.44 -12.02 -9.30
CA TYR A 225 19.69 -12.87 -10.47
C TYR A 225 21.13 -12.71 -10.98
N GLU A 226 21.68 -11.49 -10.99
CA GLU A 226 23.05 -11.22 -11.42
C GLU A 226 24.05 -11.99 -10.55
N LEU A 227 23.92 -11.87 -9.23
CA LEU A 227 24.78 -12.57 -8.28
C LEU A 227 24.62 -14.10 -8.41
N SER A 228 23.39 -14.59 -8.56
CA SER A 228 23.14 -16.04 -8.63
C SER A 228 23.61 -16.66 -9.95
N VAL A 229 23.47 -15.96 -11.08
CA VAL A 229 23.92 -16.50 -12.38
C VAL A 229 25.43 -16.46 -12.44
N LYS A 230 26.06 -15.36 -12.00
CA LYS A 230 27.51 -15.28 -11.91
C LYS A 230 28.12 -16.41 -11.09
N GLU A 231 27.61 -16.64 -9.88
CA GLU A 231 28.09 -17.71 -9.00
C GLU A 231 27.92 -19.10 -9.63
N LYS A 232 26.76 -19.36 -10.26
CA LYS A 232 26.51 -20.63 -10.96
C LYS A 232 27.41 -20.83 -12.17
N SER A 233 27.63 -19.80 -12.98
CA SER A 233 28.50 -19.84 -14.15
C SER A 233 29.95 -20.10 -13.75
N GLU A 234 30.43 -19.44 -12.70
CA GLU A 234 31.77 -19.70 -12.14
C GLU A 234 31.89 -21.15 -11.64
N ILE A 235 30.94 -21.65 -10.84
CA ILE A 235 31.00 -23.05 -10.36
C ILE A 235 30.95 -24.05 -11.53
N ALA A 236 30.06 -23.84 -12.51
CA ALA A 236 29.93 -24.72 -13.68
C ALA A 236 31.23 -24.77 -14.50
N LEU A 237 31.82 -23.60 -14.77
CA LEU A 237 33.06 -23.47 -15.51
C LEU A 237 34.23 -24.12 -14.74
N SER A 238 34.26 -24.00 -13.41
CA SER A 238 35.34 -24.52 -12.58
C SER A 238 35.29 -26.05 -12.53
N ASN A 239 34.10 -26.60 -12.42
CA ASN A 239 33.89 -28.04 -12.45
C ASN A 239 34.25 -28.61 -13.83
N LYS A 240 33.84 -27.93 -14.91
CA LYS A 240 34.13 -28.39 -16.27
C LYS A 240 35.62 -28.37 -16.58
N ILE A 241 36.34 -27.29 -16.23
CA ILE A 241 37.78 -27.22 -16.49
C ILE A 241 38.53 -28.26 -15.66
N ARG A 242 38.12 -28.51 -14.42
CA ARG A 242 38.73 -29.54 -13.56
C ARG A 242 38.50 -30.93 -14.12
N GLU A 243 37.30 -31.22 -14.63
CA GLU A 243 36.97 -32.49 -15.29
C GLU A 243 37.86 -32.73 -16.51
N GLU A 244 38.02 -31.73 -17.37
CA GLU A 244 38.86 -31.86 -18.57
C GLU A 244 40.36 -31.93 -18.23
N ALA A 245 40.82 -31.16 -17.25
CA ALA A 245 42.20 -31.27 -16.76
C ALA A 245 42.48 -32.65 -16.16
N GLN A 246 41.52 -33.24 -15.45
CA GLN A 246 41.64 -34.59 -14.93
C GLN A 246 41.78 -35.62 -16.06
N LYS A 247 40.98 -35.52 -17.13
CA LYS A 247 41.11 -36.44 -18.29
C LYS A 247 42.50 -36.39 -18.93
N ILE A 248 43.06 -35.18 -19.10
CA ILE A 248 44.41 -35.03 -19.65
C ILE A 248 45.45 -35.55 -18.66
N ASN A 249 45.26 -35.31 -17.37
CA ASN A 249 46.13 -35.85 -16.33
C ASN A 249 46.13 -37.39 -16.33
N ASP A 250 44.95 -38.00 -16.44
CA ASP A 250 44.77 -39.45 -16.47
C ASP A 250 45.46 -40.06 -17.70
N LEU A 251 45.41 -39.41 -18.87
CA LEU A 251 46.17 -39.82 -20.06
C LEU A 251 47.68 -39.95 -19.76
N PHE A 252 48.29 -38.94 -19.12
CA PHE A 252 49.72 -39.01 -18.77
C PHE A 252 50.02 -40.09 -17.73
N LEU A 253 49.12 -40.32 -16.77
CA LEU A 253 49.27 -41.38 -15.76
C LEU A 253 49.14 -42.77 -16.39
N GLU A 254 48.20 -42.99 -17.30
CA GLU A 254 48.03 -44.24 -18.03
C GLU A 254 49.26 -44.56 -18.88
N ILE A 255 49.81 -43.56 -19.60
CA ILE A 255 51.08 -43.72 -20.33
C ILE A 255 52.22 -44.09 -19.37
N GLN A 256 52.33 -43.42 -18.22
CA GLN A 256 53.35 -43.75 -17.21
C GLN A 256 53.23 -45.20 -16.71
N ASP A 257 52.02 -45.68 -16.43
CA ASP A 257 51.77 -47.05 -15.96
C ASP A 257 52.11 -48.11 -17.03
N ASP A 258 51.73 -47.85 -18.28
CA ASP A 258 52.06 -48.73 -19.41
C ASP A 258 53.57 -48.79 -19.67
N LEU A 259 54.26 -47.64 -19.62
CA LEU A 259 55.73 -47.61 -19.74
C LEU A 259 56.41 -48.29 -18.55
N GLN A 260 55.86 -48.16 -17.35
CA GLN A 260 56.38 -48.84 -16.17
C GLN A 260 56.21 -50.36 -16.29
N THR A 261 55.09 -50.81 -16.84
CA THR A 261 54.86 -52.22 -17.20
C THR A 261 55.89 -52.69 -18.24
N MET A 262 56.17 -51.89 -19.26
CA MET A 262 57.20 -52.20 -20.27
C MET A 262 58.61 -52.22 -19.68
N ALA A 263 58.95 -51.28 -18.79
CA ALA A 263 60.24 -51.26 -18.08
C ALA A 263 60.42 -52.50 -17.19
N GLN A 264 59.37 -52.92 -16.49
CA GLN A 264 59.38 -54.16 -15.71
C GLN A 264 59.51 -55.40 -16.62
N TYR A 265 58.80 -55.41 -17.75
CA TYR A 265 58.93 -56.48 -18.74
C TYR A 265 60.38 -56.58 -19.26
N ARG A 266 61.01 -55.44 -19.59
CA ARG A 266 62.42 -55.40 -20.01
C ARG A 266 63.39 -55.90 -18.93
N SER A 267 63.16 -55.50 -17.68
CA SER A 267 63.95 -55.98 -16.53
C SER A 267 63.81 -57.50 -16.33
N ASN A 268 62.60 -58.04 -16.48
CA ASN A 268 62.37 -59.48 -16.38
C ASN A 268 63.04 -60.27 -17.51
N LEU A 269 63.04 -59.73 -18.74
CA LEU A 269 63.79 -60.31 -19.85
C LEU A 269 65.28 -60.38 -19.53
N GLU A 270 65.84 -59.36 -18.87
CA GLU A 270 67.25 -59.34 -18.46
C GLU A 270 67.58 -60.46 -17.46
N LEU A 271 66.70 -60.69 -16.49
CA LEU A 271 66.86 -61.80 -15.53
C LEU A 271 66.83 -63.18 -16.19
N GLN A 272 66.29 -63.27 -17.42
CA GLN A 272 66.17 -64.48 -18.22
C GLN A 272 67.10 -64.48 -19.45
N SER A 273 68.03 -63.52 -19.57
CA SER A 273 68.84 -63.30 -20.76
C SER A 273 69.62 -64.56 -21.20
N SER A 274 70.10 -65.37 -20.24
CA SER A 274 70.76 -66.65 -20.54
C SER A 274 69.87 -67.70 -21.24
N LEU A 275 68.55 -67.69 -21.01
CA LEU A 275 67.59 -68.57 -21.69
C LEU A 275 67.23 -67.98 -23.06
N ILE A 276 67.03 -66.66 -23.12
CA ILE A 276 66.64 -65.93 -24.33
C ILE A 276 67.77 -65.93 -25.37
N ALA A 277 69.03 -65.85 -24.94
CA ALA A 277 70.22 -65.92 -25.81
C ALA A 277 70.33 -67.24 -26.60
N SER A 278 69.55 -68.27 -26.24
CA SER A 278 69.46 -69.53 -26.99
C SER A 278 68.29 -69.60 -27.99
N ALA A 279 67.43 -68.57 -28.04
CA ALA A 279 66.25 -68.50 -28.89
C ALA A 279 66.52 -67.75 -30.21
N THR A 280 65.74 -68.03 -31.26
CA THR A 280 65.99 -67.59 -32.64
C THR A 280 65.03 -66.51 -33.15
N TYR A 281 64.42 -65.69 -32.27
CA TYR A 281 63.44 -64.68 -32.70
C TYR A 281 64.08 -63.60 -33.60
N TRP A 282 65.20 -63.04 -33.14
CA TRP A 282 65.95 -62.00 -33.84
C TRP A 282 67.44 -62.11 -33.46
N ASP A 283 68.35 -61.91 -34.42
CA ASP A 283 69.80 -62.01 -34.23
C ASP A 283 70.51 -60.77 -34.81
N ALA A 284 71.11 -59.97 -33.94
CA ALA A 284 71.82 -58.75 -34.29
C ALA A 284 72.98 -58.99 -35.26
N THR A 285 73.63 -60.16 -35.22
CA THR A 285 74.78 -60.45 -36.09
C THR A 285 74.38 -60.62 -37.54
N GLU A 286 73.12 -60.98 -37.80
CA GLU A 286 72.58 -61.17 -39.15
C GLU A 286 71.67 -60.01 -39.60
N ARG A 287 70.95 -59.38 -38.66
CA ARG A 287 69.91 -58.37 -38.94
C ARG A 287 70.42 -56.94 -39.00
N LEU A 288 71.57 -56.65 -38.38
CA LEU A 288 72.13 -55.29 -38.38
C LEU A 288 72.75 -54.95 -39.74
N ILE A 289 72.43 -53.75 -40.23
CA ILE A 289 72.91 -53.20 -41.49
C ILE A 289 73.76 -51.97 -41.16
N ARG A 290 74.97 -51.92 -41.70
CA ARG A 290 75.84 -50.73 -41.60
C ARG A 290 75.48 -49.72 -42.68
N LEU A 291 75.15 -48.51 -42.24
CA LEU A 291 74.80 -47.39 -43.12
C LEU A 291 76.04 -46.57 -43.52
N PRO A 292 75.95 -45.71 -44.56
CA PRO A 292 77.10 -44.96 -45.08
C PRO A 292 77.82 -44.08 -44.05
N GLY A 293 77.13 -43.60 -43.02
CA GLY A 293 77.71 -42.79 -41.94
C GLY A 293 78.41 -43.59 -40.84
N GLY A 294 78.46 -44.93 -40.95
CA GLY A 294 79.11 -45.81 -39.99
C GLY A 294 78.24 -46.25 -38.82
N GLN A 295 77.05 -45.67 -38.65
CA GLN A 295 76.01 -46.14 -37.73
C GLN A 295 75.43 -47.48 -38.19
N LEU A 296 74.83 -48.22 -37.25
CA LEU A 296 74.12 -49.46 -37.55
C LEU A 296 72.61 -49.26 -37.36
N GLY A 297 71.84 -49.84 -38.27
CA GLY A 297 70.39 -49.96 -38.16
C GLY A 297 69.91 -51.36 -38.54
N ASN A 298 68.63 -51.50 -38.86
CA ASN A 298 68.02 -52.76 -39.30
C ASN A 298 67.05 -52.53 -40.46
N SER A 299 66.43 -53.62 -40.95
CA SER A 299 65.46 -53.55 -42.06
C SER A 299 64.19 -52.79 -41.63
N GLU A 300 63.63 -51.99 -42.54
CA GLU A 300 62.30 -51.37 -42.39
C GLU A 300 61.16 -52.39 -42.20
N THR A 301 61.40 -53.67 -42.51
CA THR A 301 60.41 -54.75 -42.36
C THR A 301 60.32 -55.32 -40.95
N ASP A 302 61.29 -55.02 -40.08
CA ASP A 302 61.25 -55.42 -38.67
C ASP A 302 60.24 -54.54 -37.88
N PRO A 303 59.66 -55.02 -36.77
CA PRO A 303 58.69 -54.23 -35.99
C PRO A 303 59.26 -52.95 -35.37
N ALA A 304 60.54 -52.97 -34.97
CA ALA A 304 61.24 -51.86 -34.35
C ALA A 304 62.36 -51.33 -35.27
N SER A 305 62.64 -50.03 -35.20
CA SER A 305 63.94 -49.50 -35.64
C SER A 305 64.99 -49.78 -34.57
N VAL A 306 66.13 -50.33 -34.97
CA VAL A 306 67.34 -50.38 -34.16
C VAL A 306 68.26 -49.25 -34.61
N PHE A 307 68.88 -48.55 -33.67
CA PHE A 307 69.92 -47.57 -33.94
C PHE A 307 71.10 -47.75 -33.01
N ILE A 308 72.30 -47.89 -33.58
CA ILE A 308 73.58 -47.87 -32.85
C ILE A 308 74.43 -46.75 -33.45
N PRO A 309 74.83 -45.73 -32.67
CA PRO A 309 75.60 -44.62 -33.20
C PRO A 309 76.98 -45.07 -33.69
N SER A 310 77.50 -44.40 -34.70
CA SER A 310 78.82 -44.65 -35.30
C SER A 310 79.99 -44.58 -34.30
N ALA A 311 79.82 -43.87 -33.19
CA ALA A 311 80.80 -43.75 -32.12
C ALA A 311 80.90 -44.99 -31.21
N TYR A 312 79.90 -45.88 -31.24
CA TYR A 312 79.85 -47.06 -30.39
C TYR A 312 80.38 -48.30 -31.13
N ALA A 313 81.22 -49.08 -30.45
CA ALA A 313 81.68 -50.37 -30.95
C ALA A 313 80.64 -51.45 -30.64
N LEU A 314 80.35 -52.32 -31.62
CA LEU A 314 79.48 -53.47 -31.42
C LEU A 314 80.23 -54.54 -30.62
N THR A 315 79.91 -54.69 -29.34
CA THR A 315 80.47 -55.70 -28.43
C THR A 315 79.55 -56.91 -28.31
N ASP A 316 80.09 -58.06 -27.89
CA ASP A 316 79.28 -59.27 -27.64
C ASP A 316 78.21 -59.05 -26.56
N GLU A 317 78.51 -58.21 -25.57
CA GLU A 317 77.58 -57.80 -24.51
C GLU A 317 76.41 -56.97 -25.08
N MET A 318 76.70 -56.03 -25.99
CA MET A 318 75.68 -55.23 -26.67
C MET A 318 74.80 -56.08 -27.57
N ILE A 319 75.39 -57.06 -28.28
CA ILE A 319 74.64 -58.00 -29.12
C ILE A 319 73.67 -58.82 -28.25
N ALA A 320 74.13 -59.36 -27.12
CA ALA A 320 73.29 -60.14 -26.21
C ALA A 320 72.15 -59.30 -25.59
N ASP A 321 72.47 -58.08 -25.16
CA ASP A 321 71.51 -57.11 -24.61
C ASP A 321 70.46 -56.72 -25.66
N LEU A 322 70.89 -56.43 -26.89
CA LEU A 322 70.01 -56.07 -28.00
C LEU A 322 69.08 -57.23 -28.40
N ASN A 323 69.61 -58.45 -28.56
CA ASN A 323 68.80 -59.64 -28.85
C ASN A 323 67.75 -59.89 -27.75
N THR A 324 68.02 -59.49 -26.51
CA THR A 324 67.04 -59.53 -25.40
C THR A 324 66.02 -58.39 -25.52
N SER A 325 66.47 -57.17 -25.82
CA SER A 325 65.61 -55.99 -25.94
C SER A 325 64.59 -56.06 -27.09
N VAL A 326 64.88 -56.74 -28.19
CA VAL A 326 63.95 -56.84 -29.33
C VAL A 326 62.68 -57.64 -28.99
N TYR A 327 62.65 -58.40 -27.88
CA TYR A 327 61.40 -59.02 -27.39
C TYR A 327 60.36 -57.99 -26.89
N LEU A 328 60.73 -56.72 -26.78
CA LEU A 328 59.77 -55.62 -26.61
C LEU A 328 58.77 -55.53 -27.77
N ASP A 329 59.06 -56.12 -28.93
CA ASP A 329 58.15 -56.23 -30.09
C ASP A 329 56.78 -56.80 -29.73
N PHE A 330 56.70 -57.65 -28.69
CA PHE A 330 55.45 -58.29 -28.28
C PHE A 330 54.57 -57.40 -27.39
N LEU A 331 55.09 -56.28 -26.89
CA LEU A 331 54.39 -55.38 -25.97
C LEU A 331 54.28 -53.95 -26.52
N ALA A 332 55.37 -53.38 -27.01
CA ALA A 332 55.47 -51.98 -27.39
C ALA A 332 54.46 -51.54 -28.48
N PRO A 333 54.20 -52.31 -29.56
CA PRO A 333 53.20 -51.93 -30.56
C PRO A 333 51.77 -51.86 -30.01
N ASN A 334 51.43 -52.71 -29.03
CA ASN A 334 50.10 -52.70 -28.42
C ASN A 334 49.90 -51.48 -27.52
N ILE A 335 50.93 -51.11 -26.74
CA ILE A 335 50.92 -49.87 -25.94
C ILE A 335 50.80 -48.66 -26.86
N LEU A 336 51.59 -48.60 -27.94
CA LEU A 336 51.54 -47.52 -28.91
C LEU A 336 50.16 -47.39 -29.59
N ALA A 337 49.49 -48.52 -29.88
CA ALA A 337 48.14 -48.53 -30.44
C ALA A 337 47.05 -48.11 -29.45
N ALA A 338 47.27 -48.29 -28.14
CA ALA A 338 46.33 -47.90 -27.10
C ALA A 338 46.30 -46.38 -26.85
N HIS A 339 47.39 -45.67 -27.17
CA HIS A 339 47.55 -44.23 -26.95
C HIS A 339 47.83 -43.48 -28.26
N PRO A 340 46.78 -43.05 -29.00
CA PRO A 340 46.92 -42.31 -30.26
C PRO A 340 47.72 -41.00 -30.17
N GLU A 341 47.92 -40.45 -28.97
CA GLU A 341 48.67 -39.23 -28.70
C GLU A 341 50.19 -39.47 -28.74
N MET A 342 50.62 -40.73 -28.57
CA MET A 342 52.04 -41.09 -28.66
C MET A 342 52.49 -41.15 -30.12
N ALA A 343 53.60 -40.47 -30.42
CA ALA A 343 54.29 -40.60 -31.69
C ALA A 343 55.14 -41.87 -31.72
N ALA A 344 55.76 -42.21 -30.60
CA ALA A 344 56.67 -43.32 -30.48
C ALA A 344 56.83 -43.82 -29.05
N ILE A 345 57.33 -45.05 -28.94
CA ILE A 345 57.78 -45.69 -27.69
C ILE A 345 59.11 -46.38 -27.97
N TYR A 346 60.06 -46.29 -27.06
CA TYR A 346 61.41 -46.80 -27.30
C TYR A 346 62.14 -47.19 -26.01
N TYR A 347 63.13 -48.06 -26.17
CA TYR A 347 64.09 -48.41 -25.13
C TYR A 347 65.48 -47.95 -25.56
N ILE A 348 66.18 -47.23 -24.68
CA ILE A 348 67.58 -46.86 -24.87
C ILE A 348 68.39 -47.59 -23.82
N SER A 349 69.34 -48.41 -24.26
CA SER A 349 70.26 -49.10 -23.37
C SER A 349 71.34 -48.14 -22.87
N GLN A 350 71.82 -48.34 -21.64
CA GLN A 350 73.02 -47.66 -21.15
C GLN A 350 74.26 -47.93 -22.01
N GLN A 351 74.22 -49.00 -22.82
CA GLN A 351 75.25 -49.33 -23.79
C GLN A 351 75.20 -48.47 -25.06
N GLY A 352 74.21 -47.59 -25.21
CA GLY A 352 74.16 -46.55 -26.24
C GLY A 352 73.34 -46.86 -27.49
N TYR A 353 72.65 -48.02 -27.55
CA TYR A 353 71.73 -48.34 -28.65
C TYR A 353 70.27 -48.05 -28.30
N THR A 354 69.45 -47.87 -29.33
CA THR A 354 68.01 -47.62 -29.24
C THR A 354 67.22 -48.71 -29.97
N VAL A 355 66.12 -49.17 -29.35
CA VAL A 355 65.05 -49.97 -29.99
C VAL A 355 63.78 -49.11 -29.99
N TYR A 356 63.29 -48.73 -31.16
CA TYR A 356 62.29 -47.68 -31.35
C TYR A 356 61.08 -48.15 -32.13
N TYR A 357 59.87 -47.83 -31.65
CA TYR A 357 58.60 -48.18 -32.27
C TYR A 357 57.79 -46.91 -32.57
N PRO A 358 57.15 -46.81 -33.75
CA PRO A 358 57.15 -47.79 -34.84
C PRO A 358 58.49 -47.75 -35.60
N ASN A 359 58.78 -48.77 -36.41
CA ASN A 359 59.97 -48.73 -37.26
C ASN A 359 59.84 -47.61 -38.30
N ILE A 360 60.64 -46.56 -38.13
CA ILE A 360 60.74 -45.41 -39.04
C ILE A 360 62.07 -45.41 -39.80
N SER A 361 62.82 -46.51 -39.76
CA SER A 361 64.22 -46.57 -40.18
C SER A 361 65.06 -45.52 -39.45
N LEU A 362 64.95 -45.46 -38.12
CA LEU A 362 65.52 -44.39 -37.27
C LEU A 362 66.98 -44.04 -37.61
N ALA A 363 67.82 -45.05 -37.89
CA ALA A 363 69.23 -44.89 -38.21
C ALA A 363 69.53 -44.08 -39.50
N GLU A 364 68.53 -43.90 -40.38
CA GLU A 364 68.60 -43.05 -41.57
C GLU A 364 68.09 -41.62 -41.30
N ASN A 365 67.28 -41.42 -40.26
CA ASN A 365 66.59 -40.15 -39.98
C ASN A 365 67.33 -39.26 -38.97
N ILE A 366 68.28 -39.81 -38.22
CA ILE A 366 69.06 -39.07 -37.21
C ILE A 366 70.57 -39.07 -37.53
N PRO A 367 71.34 -38.10 -37.01
CA PRO A 367 72.77 -38.02 -37.28
C PRO A 367 73.54 -39.31 -36.90
N PRO A 368 74.53 -39.75 -37.69
CA PRO A 368 75.29 -40.98 -37.42
C PRO A 368 75.99 -41.01 -36.06
N ASP A 369 76.36 -39.86 -35.51
CA ASP A 369 77.07 -39.70 -34.23
C ASP A 369 76.15 -39.28 -33.08
N PHE A 370 74.82 -39.27 -33.31
CA PHE A 370 73.82 -38.94 -32.30
C PHE A 370 73.88 -39.90 -31.10
N ASP A 371 74.09 -39.36 -29.89
CA ASP A 371 74.24 -40.16 -28.68
C ASP A 371 72.97 -40.06 -27.80
N PRO A 372 72.06 -41.05 -27.86
CA PRO A 372 70.77 -40.97 -27.17
C PRO A 372 70.92 -40.93 -25.65
N THR A 373 72.08 -41.32 -25.09
CA THR A 373 72.32 -41.31 -23.64
C THR A 373 72.60 -39.92 -23.06
N LYS A 374 72.90 -38.95 -23.92
CA LYS A 374 73.17 -37.55 -23.51
C LYS A 374 71.95 -36.65 -23.61
N GLU A 375 70.85 -37.18 -24.13
CA GLU A 375 69.66 -36.39 -24.42
C GLU A 375 68.75 -36.22 -23.20
N PRO A 376 67.89 -35.18 -23.17
CA PRO A 376 67.02 -34.90 -22.03
C PRO A 376 66.11 -36.06 -21.62
N PHE A 377 65.55 -36.79 -22.59
CA PHE A 377 64.67 -37.94 -22.34
C PHE A 377 65.38 -39.11 -21.65
N PHE A 378 66.67 -39.31 -21.89
CA PHE A 378 67.44 -40.33 -21.18
C PHE A 378 67.94 -39.82 -19.83
N THR A 379 68.57 -38.64 -19.84
CA THR A 379 69.25 -38.07 -18.67
C THR A 379 68.30 -37.72 -17.53
N ILE A 380 67.05 -37.33 -17.83
CA ILE A 380 66.03 -37.03 -16.80
C ILE A 380 65.66 -38.26 -15.98
N ALA A 381 65.72 -39.46 -16.56
CA ALA A 381 65.43 -40.72 -15.87
C ALA A 381 66.71 -41.41 -15.34
N ALA A 382 67.89 -40.98 -15.80
CA ALA A 382 69.17 -41.57 -15.41
C ALA A 382 69.48 -41.38 -13.91
N PRO A 383 70.26 -42.29 -13.29
CA PRO A 383 70.48 -42.30 -11.84
C PRO A 383 71.05 -41.00 -11.25
N GLN A 384 71.80 -40.22 -12.04
CA GLN A 384 72.41 -38.97 -11.61
C GLN A 384 71.38 -37.88 -11.33
N GLN A 385 70.29 -37.82 -12.11
CA GLN A 385 69.22 -36.82 -11.97
C GLN A 385 67.94 -37.40 -11.33
N ASN A 386 67.81 -38.72 -11.28
CA ASN A 386 66.65 -39.41 -10.74
C ASN A 386 67.04 -40.51 -9.72
N PRO A 387 67.63 -40.15 -8.56
CA PRO A 387 68.01 -41.13 -7.54
C PRO A 387 66.79 -41.86 -6.96
N GLU A 388 65.61 -41.27 -7.05
CA GLU A 388 64.33 -41.80 -6.59
C GLU A 388 63.74 -42.88 -7.52
N ARG A 389 64.27 -43.00 -8.75
CA ARG A 389 63.81 -43.97 -9.78
C ARG A 389 62.34 -43.81 -10.18
N LEU A 390 61.81 -42.59 -10.08
CA LEU A 390 60.41 -42.29 -10.42
C LEU A 390 60.23 -42.06 -11.93
N PRO A 391 59.02 -42.23 -12.47
CA PRO A 391 58.65 -41.70 -13.78
C PRO A 391 59.00 -40.20 -13.89
N ARG A 392 59.54 -39.78 -15.03
CA ARG A 392 59.85 -38.37 -15.30
C ARG A 392 59.33 -37.96 -16.67
N THR A 393 58.79 -36.76 -16.77
CA THR A 393 58.35 -36.18 -18.04
C THR A 393 59.25 -35.00 -18.38
N THR A 394 59.75 -34.93 -19.61
CA THR A 394 60.53 -33.79 -20.07
C THR A 394 59.64 -32.56 -20.28
N ASN A 395 60.24 -31.37 -20.22
CA ASN A 395 59.63 -30.21 -20.86
C ASN A 395 59.51 -30.46 -22.38
N PRO A 396 58.59 -29.75 -23.08
CA PRO A 396 58.48 -29.82 -24.52
C PRO A 396 59.82 -29.58 -25.25
N TYR A 397 60.09 -30.35 -26.30
CA TYR A 397 61.22 -30.12 -27.20
C TYR A 397 60.92 -30.59 -28.62
N GLN A 398 61.71 -30.13 -29.58
CA GLN A 398 61.61 -30.56 -30.97
C GLN A 398 62.28 -31.93 -31.15
N ASP A 399 61.48 -32.93 -31.53
CA ASP A 399 61.90 -34.32 -31.69
C ASP A 399 62.99 -34.48 -32.77
N PRO A 400 64.14 -35.10 -32.45
CA PRO A 400 65.16 -35.47 -33.43
C PRO A 400 64.69 -36.54 -34.42
N ALA A 401 63.72 -37.39 -34.06
CA ALA A 401 63.19 -38.42 -34.95
C ALA A 401 62.13 -37.90 -35.94
N GLY A 402 61.79 -36.61 -35.88
CA GLY A 402 60.92 -35.94 -36.86
C GLY A 402 59.43 -35.90 -36.52
N ALA A 403 59.02 -36.28 -35.30
CA ALA A 403 57.63 -36.21 -34.86
C ALA A 403 57.15 -34.78 -34.51
N GLY A 404 58.00 -33.75 -34.65
CA GLY A 404 57.64 -32.38 -34.31
C GLY A 404 57.87 -32.07 -32.84
N LEU A 405 57.08 -31.17 -32.25
CA LEU A 405 57.15 -30.87 -30.82
C LEU A 405 56.53 -32.01 -29.99
N ILE A 406 57.30 -32.52 -29.04
CA ILE A 406 56.93 -33.65 -28.18
C ILE A 406 57.23 -33.34 -26.70
N ALA A 407 56.56 -34.04 -25.81
CA ALA A 407 56.97 -34.20 -24.41
C ALA A 407 57.17 -35.68 -24.13
N THR A 408 58.28 -36.05 -23.51
CA THR A 408 58.66 -37.46 -23.38
C THR A 408 58.51 -37.93 -21.95
N VAL A 409 57.71 -38.98 -21.77
CA VAL A 409 57.61 -39.71 -20.50
C VAL A 409 58.70 -40.76 -20.48
N SER A 410 59.52 -40.79 -19.43
CA SER A 410 60.71 -41.63 -19.34
C SER A 410 60.75 -42.37 -18.01
N ILE A 411 60.89 -43.69 -18.09
CA ILE A 411 60.91 -44.63 -16.97
C ILE A 411 62.28 -45.32 -16.92
N PRO A 412 63.01 -45.26 -15.80
CA PRO A 412 64.29 -45.94 -15.71
C PRO A 412 64.10 -47.45 -15.56
N VAL A 413 64.91 -48.22 -16.29
CA VAL A 413 64.94 -49.69 -16.22
C VAL A 413 66.08 -50.12 -15.32
N TYR A 414 65.78 -50.95 -14.32
CA TYR A 414 66.77 -51.54 -13.44
C TYR A 414 66.65 -53.06 -13.43
N SER A 415 67.77 -53.77 -13.55
CA SER A 415 67.87 -55.19 -13.24
C SER A 415 68.50 -55.34 -11.85
N ARG A 416 67.72 -55.82 -10.88
CA ARG A 416 68.07 -55.83 -9.44
C ARG A 416 68.41 -54.42 -8.94
N SER A 417 69.67 -54.03 -8.98
CA SER A 417 70.17 -52.71 -8.57
C SER A 417 70.99 -52.00 -9.65
N ALA A 418 71.31 -52.67 -10.75
CA ALA A 418 72.01 -52.08 -11.88
C ALA A 418 71.01 -51.33 -12.77
N PHE A 419 71.39 -50.12 -13.18
CA PHE A 419 70.65 -49.37 -14.17
C PHE A 419 70.96 -49.97 -15.54
N GLU A 420 69.95 -50.28 -16.35
CA GLU A 420 70.13 -50.92 -17.66
C GLU A 420 69.84 -49.97 -18.81
N GLY A 421 69.00 -48.96 -18.58
CA GLY A 421 68.56 -48.06 -19.62
C GLY A 421 67.28 -47.34 -19.25
N VAL A 422 66.60 -46.78 -20.24
CA VAL A 422 65.36 -46.01 -20.08
C VAL A 422 64.34 -46.48 -21.12
N VAL A 423 63.11 -46.74 -20.68
CA VAL A 423 61.95 -46.86 -21.56
C VAL A 423 61.26 -45.50 -21.62
N SER A 424 61.00 -45.01 -22.81
CA SER A 424 60.42 -43.68 -23.02
C SER A 424 59.30 -43.74 -24.05
N ALA A 425 58.35 -42.81 -23.96
CA ALA A 425 57.41 -42.54 -25.03
C ALA A 425 57.22 -41.04 -25.26
N ASP A 426 57.12 -40.71 -26.54
CA ASP A 426 56.99 -39.34 -27.02
C ASP A 426 55.53 -39.01 -27.24
N VAL A 427 55.00 -38.10 -26.44
CA VAL A 427 53.63 -37.57 -26.60
C VAL A 427 53.68 -36.39 -27.57
N GLN A 428 52.99 -36.49 -28.70
CA GLN A 428 53.00 -35.46 -29.73
C GLN A 428 52.10 -34.28 -29.34
N LEU A 429 52.69 -33.10 -29.14
CA LEU A 429 51.96 -31.93 -28.64
C LEU A 429 50.93 -31.41 -29.65
N ALA A 430 51.16 -31.62 -30.95
CA ALA A 430 50.16 -31.31 -31.98
C ALA A 430 48.89 -32.17 -31.88
N ARG A 431 49.00 -33.45 -31.48
CA ARG A 431 47.85 -34.32 -31.25
C ARG A 431 47.12 -33.91 -29.97
N LEU A 432 47.87 -33.61 -28.92
CA LEU A 432 47.33 -33.09 -27.66
C LEU A 432 46.59 -31.75 -27.86
N ALA A 433 47.14 -30.83 -28.66
CA ALA A 433 46.52 -29.56 -29.00
C ALA A 433 45.17 -29.74 -29.72
N LYS A 434 45.05 -30.78 -30.56
CA LYS A 434 43.79 -31.13 -31.22
C LYS A 434 42.74 -31.61 -30.21
N SER A 435 43.12 -32.46 -29.25
CA SER A 435 42.21 -32.89 -28.18
C SER A 435 41.78 -31.72 -27.29
N ILE A 436 42.67 -30.76 -27.02
CA ILE A 436 42.34 -29.55 -26.26
C ILE A 436 41.42 -28.60 -27.05
N ALA A 437 41.53 -28.56 -28.39
CA ALA A 437 40.67 -27.74 -29.23
C ALA A 437 39.18 -28.13 -29.15
N ASP A 438 38.89 -29.38 -28.80
CA ASP A 438 37.53 -29.87 -28.59
C ASP A 438 36.93 -29.44 -27.24
N ILE A 439 37.75 -28.91 -26.32
CA ILE A 439 37.29 -28.35 -25.05
C ILE A 439 36.69 -26.96 -25.29
N LYS A 440 35.40 -26.93 -25.62
CA LYS A 440 34.59 -25.73 -25.80
C LYS A 440 33.73 -25.43 -24.58
N LEU A 441 34.03 -24.34 -23.89
CA LEU A 441 33.24 -23.84 -22.75
C LEU A 441 32.11 -22.90 -23.22
N THR A 442 32.36 -22.14 -24.29
CA THR A 442 31.38 -21.31 -25.00
C THR A 442 31.68 -21.33 -26.51
N GLU A 443 30.86 -20.69 -27.34
CA GLU A 443 31.08 -20.65 -28.79
C GLU A 443 32.33 -19.84 -29.18
N GLY A 444 32.56 -18.72 -28.49
CA GLY A 444 33.74 -17.86 -28.68
C GLY A 444 34.93 -18.20 -27.78
N GLY A 445 34.80 -19.22 -26.92
CA GLY A 445 35.84 -19.65 -25.99
C GLY A 445 36.82 -20.65 -26.58
N PHE A 446 38.01 -20.73 -25.99
CA PHE A 446 39.03 -21.72 -26.38
C PHE A 446 39.89 -22.11 -25.18
N SER A 447 40.60 -23.23 -25.34
CA SER A 447 41.44 -23.83 -24.30
C SER A 447 42.85 -24.05 -24.82
N PHE A 448 43.85 -24.03 -23.93
CA PHE A 448 45.25 -24.28 -24.23
C PHE A 448 45.99 -24.76 -22.98
N LEU A 449 47.17 -25.34 -23.18
CA LEU A 449 48.02 -25.89 -22.14
C LEU A 449 49.33 -25.09 -22.08
N VAL A 450 49.72 -24.69 -20.88
CA VAL A 450 50.99 -24.04 -20.60
C VAL A 450 51.74 -24.79 -19.52
N ASP A 451 53.05 -24.61 -19.42
CA ASP A 451 53.83 -25.16 -18.31
C ASP A 451 53.75 -24.25 -17.06
N LYS A 452 54.47 -24.64 -16.00
CA LYS A 452 54.55 -23.87 -14.75
C LYS A 452 55.14 -22.46 -14.92
N ASP A 453 55.94 -22.26 -15.97
CA ASP A 453 56.59 -21.00 -16.32
C ASP A 453 55.84 -20.28 -17.47
N GLY A 454 54.62 -20.73 -17.78
CA GLY A 454 53.71 -20.16 -18.78
C GLY A 454 54.24 -20.22 -20.20
N LEU A 455 55.19 -21.11 -20.47
CA LEU A 455 55.58 -21.48 -21.83
C LEU A 455 54.44 -22.26 -22.48
N ILE A 456 54.24 -22.01 -23.78
CA ILE A 456 53.16 -22.64 -24.52
C ILE A 456 53.51 -24.12 -24.75
N VAL A 457 52.72 -25.03 -24.17
CA VAL A 457 52.86 -26.49 -24.37
C VAL A 457 51.99 -26.93 -25.54
N ALA A 458 50.72 -26.54 -25.55
CA ALA A 458 49.78 -26.85 -26.63
C ALA A 458 48.75 -25.73 -26.78
N MET A 459 48.69 -25.11 -27.95
CA MET A 459 47.78 -24.00 -28.23
C MET A 459 47.17 -24.12 -29.61
N THR A 460 45.90 -23.74 -29.73
CA THR A 460 45.17 -23.70 -30.99
C THR A 460 45.50 -22.43 -31.77
N GLU A 461 45.22 -22.43 -33.08
CA GLU A 461 45.39 -21.24 -33.92
C GLU A 461 44.59 -20.03 -33.39
N THR A 462 43.39 -20.27 -32.85
CA THR A 462 42.57 -19.24 -32.18
C THR A 462 43.30 -18.64 -30.97
N GLY A 463 44.01 -19.44 -30.19
CA GLY A 463 44.81 -18.95 -29.06
C GLY A 463 45.97 -18.08 -29.51
N TYR A 464 46.72 -18.50 -30.52
CA TYR A 464 47.81 -17.71 -31.11
C TYR A 464 47.30 -16.35 -31.61
N GLN A 465 46.19 -16.33 -32.36
CA GLN A 465 45.55 -15.10 -32.82
C GLN A 465 45.07 -14.21 -31.66
N TYR A 466 44.48 -14.81 -30.61
CA TYR A 466 43.98 -14.07 -29.43
C TYR A 466 45.09 -13.36 -28.65
N PHE A 467 46.27 -13.97 -28.55
CA PHE A 467 47.45 -13.39 -27.92
C PHE A 467 48.33 -12.56 -28.88
N GLY A 468 48.02 -12.52 -30.18
CA GLY A 468 48.85 -11.83 -31.17
C GLY A 468 50.25 -12.46 -31.32
N LEU A 469 50.32 -13.78 -31.19
CA LEU A 469 51.53 -14.58 -31.29
C LEU A 469 51.49 -15.45 -32.55
N GLU A 470 52.65 -15.81 -33.07
CA GLU A 470 52.79 -16.82 -34.14
C GLU A 470 53.50 -18.06 -33.58
N PRO A 471 53.17 -19.29 -34.04
CA PRO A 471 53.84 -20.50 -33.58
C PRO A 471 55.35 -20.44 -33.78
N GLU A 472 56.10 -20.73 -32.71
CA GLU A 472 57.57 -20.74 -32.74
C GLU A 472 58.11 -21.92 -33.57
N THR A 473 59.08 -21.64 -34.45
CA THR A 473 59.89 -22.69 -35.09
C THR A 473 61.05 -23.04 -34.16
N VAL A 474 61.06 -24.28 -33.67
CA VAL A 474 62.05 -24.76 -32.70
C VAL A 474 63.08 -25.65 -33.40
N GLU A 475 64.37 -25.42 -33.14
CA GLU A 475 65.44 -26.27 -33.64
C GLU A 475 65.41 -27.65 -32.95
N VAL A 476 65.84 -28.70 -33.65
CA VAL A 476 65.92 -30.07 -33.11
C VAL A 476 66.66 -30.08 -31.76
N ASN A 477 66.12 -30.84 -30.79
CA ASN A 477 66.59 -30.94 -29.41
C ASN A 477 66.55 -29.64 -28.58
N GLN A 478 65.88 -28.59 -29.07
CA GLN A 478 65.61 -27.40 -28.26
C GLN A 478 64.17 -27.39 -27.75
N SER A 479 63.96 -26.72 -26.62
CA SER A 479 62.63 -26.44 -26.08
C SER A 479 62.05 -25.15 -26.65
N PRO A 480 60.72 -25.06 -26.80
CA PRO A 480 60.03 -23.79 -27.06
C PRO A 480 60.36 -22.77 -25.97
N LYS A 481 60.53 -21.51 -26.37
CA LYS A 481 60.81 -20.37 -25.48
C LYS A 481 59.68 -19.35 -25.46
N GLN A 482 58.70 -19.50 -26.35
CA GLN A 482 57.54 -18.61 -26.43
C GLN A 482 56.57 -18.84 -25.26
N SER A 483 56.27 -17.75 -24.55
CA SER A 483 55.29 -17.68 -23.47
C SER A 483 54.10 -16.81 -23.88
N ILE A 484 52.96 -17.06 -23.25
CA ILE A 484 51.79 -16.16 -23.30
C ILE A 484 52.10 -14.74 -22.79
N LEU A 485 53.15 -14.58 -21.97
CA LEU A 485 53.65 -13.26 -21.52
C LEU A 485 54.28 -12.43 -22.65
N ASN A 486 54.64 -13.05 -23.78
CA ASN A 486 55.22 -12.35 -24.91
C ASN A 486 54.19 -11.60 -25.76
N SER A 487 52.91 -11.60 -25.38
CA SER A 487 51.86 -10.89 -26.12
C SER A 487 52.16 -9.37 -26.24
N PRO A 488 51.97 -8.77 -27.43
CA PRO A 488 52.14 -7.34 -27.61
C PRO A 488 51.06 -6.52 -26.86
N PHE A 489 49.92 -7.14 -26.55
CA PHE A 489 48.76 -6.49 -25.93
C PHE A 489 48.86 -6.50 -24.40
N GLU A 490 48.67 -5.35 -23.76
CA GLU A 490 48.83 -5.17 -22.31
C GLU A 490 47.81 -5.97 -21.50
N ASP A 491 46.55 -5.91 -21.89
CA ASP A 491 45.43 -6.65 -21.27
C ASP A 491 45.62 -8.18 -21.32
N LYS A 492 46.26 -8.68 -22.38
CA LYS A 492 46.60 -10.11 -22.52
C LYS A 492 47.78 -10.51 -21.65
N ARG A 493 48.76 -9.63 -21.44
CA ARG A 493 49.86 -9.87 -20.49
C ARG A 493 49.36 -9.91 -19.06
N ASP A 494 48.43 -9.03 -18.70
CA ASP A 494 47.81 -9.03 -17.37
C ASP A 494 47.02 -10.33 -17.13
N LEU A 495 46.27 -10.79 -18.15
CA LEU A 495 45.61 -12.10 -18.11
C LEU A 495 46.62 -13.24 -17.97
N ALA A 496 47.73 -13.20 -18.72
CA ALA A 496 48.78 -14.19 -18.61
C ALA A 496 49.33 -14.25 -17.18
N LEU A 497 49.67 -13.12 -16.54
CA LEU A 497 50.14 -13.07 -15.14
C LEU A 497 49.19 -13.74 -14.14
N GLN A 498 47.87 -13.68 -14.38
CA GLN A 498 46.87 -14.36 -13.55
C GLN A 498 46.90 -15.88 -13.67
N VAL A 499 47.22 -16.41 -14.86
CA VAL A 499 47.45 -17.85 -15.08
C VAL A 499 48.63 -18.35 -14.23
N PHE A 500 49.67 -17.54 -14.06
CA PHE A 500 50.81 -17.89 -13.21
C PHE A 500 50.44 -17.93 -11.73
N ALA A 501 49.75 -16.89 -11.27
CA ALA A 501 49.40 -16.73 -9.86
C ALA A 501 48.40 -17.79 -9.35
N SER A 502 47.61 -18.38 -10.26
CA SER A 502 46.54 -19.32 -9.91
C SER A 502 46.97 -20.77 -10.17
N GLU A 503 46.86 -21.66 -9.18
CA GLU A 503 47.01 -23.11 -9.39
C GLU A 503 45.71 -23.75 -9.87
N THR A 504 44.60 -23.34 -9.27
CA THR A 504 43.25 -23.71 -9.71
C THR A 504 42.31 -22.56 -9.40
N GLY A 505 41.36 -22.27 -10.29
CA GLY A 505 40.32 -21.29 -10.00
C GLY A 505 39.77 -20.60 -11.24
N ILE A 506 38.83 -19.69 -11.00
CA ILE A 506 38.29 -18.81 -12.02
C ILE A 506 38.53 -17.38 -11.63
N SER A 507 38.81 -16.57 -12.63
CA SER A 507 38.89 -15.13 -12.49
C SER A 507 38.24 -14.46 -13.70
N ARG A 508 37.74 -13.24 -13.51
CA ARG A 508 37.06 -12.46 -14.54
C ARG A 508 37.84 -11.17 -14.77
N PHE A 509 38.12 -10.85 -16.03
CA PHE A 509 38.88 -9.67 -16.42
C PHE A 509 38.28 -9.01 -17.66
N ALA A 510 38.47 -7.70 -17.79
CA ALA A 510 38.10 -6.98 -18.99
C ALA A 510 39.25 -7.05 -20.01
N VAL A 511 38.99 -7.67 -21.15
CA VAL A 511 39.94 -7.82 -22.26
C VAL A 511 39.36 -7.08 -23.46
N ASN A 512 40.04 -6.04 -23.96
CA ASN A 512 39.48 -5.07 -24.92
C ASN A 512 38.10 -4.50 -24.52
N GLY A 513 37.85 -4.32 -23.22
CA GLY A 513 36.56 -3.87 -22.69
C GLY A 513 35.45 -4.93 -22.67
N ILE A 514 35.78 -6.18 -23.02
CA ILE A 514 34.87 -7.34 -22.94
C ILE A 514 35.23 -8.15 -21.70
N ASP A 515 34.28 -8.27 -20.78
CA ASP A 515 34.44 -9.15 -19.62
C ASP A 515 34.61 -10.61 -20.07
N THR A 516 35.65 -11.25 -19.58
CA THR A 516 36.09 -12.58 -20.00
C THR A 516 36.42 -13.40 -18.76
N TYR A 517 35.91 -14.63 -18.70
CA TYR A 517 36.28 -15.62 -17.68
C TYR A 517 37.55 -16.36 -18.11
N LEU A 518 38.47 -16.49 -17.16
CA LEU A 518 39.66 -17.33 -17.23
C LEU A 518 39.49 -18.46 -16.22
N ALA A 519 39.54 -19.70 -16.68
CA ALA A 519 39.52 -20.88 -15.84
C ALA A 519 40.87 -21.60 -15.94
N VAL A 520 41.48 -21.91 -14.80
CA VAL A 520 42.80 -22.57 -14.73
C VAL A 520 42.70 -23.82 -13.86
N SER A 521 43.30 -24.91 -14.33
CA SER A 521 43.48 -26.13 -13.55
C SER A 521 44.85 -26.75 -13.84
N THR A 522 45.61 -27.07 -12.79
CA THR A 522 46.94 -27.70 -12.91
C THR A 522 46.80 -29.22 -12.96
N LEU A 523 47.56 -29.88 -13.85
CA LEU A 523 47.69 -31.33 -13.95
C LEU A 523 48.75 -31.80 -12.97
N GLU A 524 48.40 -32.73 -12.08
CA GLU A 524 49.30 -33.21 -11.02
C GLU A 524 50.49 -34.02 -11.56
N SER A 525 50.30 -34.77 -12.66
CA SER A 525 51.32 -35.65 -13.25
C SER A 525 52.47 -34.92 -13.94
N THR A 526 52.21 -33.74 -14.52
CA THR A 526 53.20 -32.98 -15.33
C THR A 526 53.49 -31.59 -14.79
N GLY A 527 52.60 -31.03 -13.96
CA GLY A 527 52.64 -29.63 -13.53
C GLY A 527 52.17 -28.65 -14.62
N TYR A 528 51.68 -29.13 -15.76
CA TYR A 528 51.09 -28.28 -16.80
C TYR A 528 49.76 -27.69 -16.33
N LYS A 529 49.43 -26.49 -16.80
CA LYS A 529 48.18 -25.80 -16.51
C LYS A 529 47.28 -25.80 -17.73
N LEU A 530 46.11 -26.41 -17.60
CA LEU A 530 45.03 -26.27 -18.57
C LEU A 530 44.32 -24.93 -18.31
N VAL A 531 44.29 -24.09 -19.33
CA VAL A 531 43.72 -22.75 -19.29
C VAL A 531 42.61 -22.67 -20.32
N SER A 532 41.45 -22.18 -19.91
CA SER A 532 40.37 -21.84 -20.83
C SER A 532 39.91 -20.40 -20.65
N ILE A 533 39.60 -19.78 -21.78
CA ILE A 533 39.14 -18.40 -21.89
C ILE A 533 37.75 -18.41 -22.52
N ALA A 534 36.79 -17.73 -21.88
CA ALA A 534 35.41 -17.66 -22.37
C ALA A 534 34.80 -16.26 -22.16
N PRO A 535 34.19 -15.64 -23.19
CA PRO A 535 33.50 -14.35 -23.03
C PRO A 535 32.35 -14.43 -22.03
N ALA A 536 32.30 -13.51 -21.06
CA ALA A 536 31.28 -13.52 -20.02
C ALA A 536 29.87 -13.31 -20.57
N ALA A 537 29.72 -12.52 -21.63
CA ALA A 537 28.44 -12.25 -22.28
C ALA A 537 27.76 -13.51 -22.86
N GLU A 538 28.53 -14.54 -23.23
CA GLU A 538 27.98 -15.79 -23.74
C GLU A 538 27.45 -16.69 -22.62
N LEU A 539 28.12 -16.68 -21.46
CA LEU A 539 27.68 -17.40 -20.26
C LEU A 539 26.54 -16.68 -19.53
N ASP A 540 26.52 -15.35 -19.59
CA ASP A 540 25.50 -14.51 -18.95
C ASP A 540 24.28 -14.28 -19.87
N ARG A 541 24.21 -14.89 -21.06
CA ARG A 541 23.16 -14.64 -22.06
C ARG A 541 21.75 -14.95 -21.57
N GLU A 542 21.56 -16.09 -20.89
CA GLU A 542 20.28 -16.43 -20.26
C GLU A 542 19.88 -15.41 -19.17
N PHE A 543 20.87 -14.84 -18.48
CA PHE A 543 20.63 -13.77 -17.51
C PHE A 543 20.23 -12.46 -18.19
N ILE A 544 20.93 -12.04 -19.25
CA ILE A 544 20.62 -10.83 -20.01
C ILE A 544 19.21 -10.92 -20.62
N ASP A 545 18.85 -12.07 -21.18
CA ASP A 545 17.51 -12.32 -21.72
C ASP A 545 16.44 -12.30 -20.60
N SER A 546 16.75 -12.88 -19.44
CA SER A 546 15.87 -12.86 -18.27
C SER A 546 15.70 -11.46 -17.70
N GLN A 547 16.76 -10.66 -17.60
CA GLN A 547 16.73 -9.27 -17.17
C GLN A 547 15.86 -8.44 -18.11
N THR A 548 16.03 -8.61 -19.41
CA THR A 548 15.23 -7.92 -20.43
C THR A 548 13.75 -8.30 -20.30
N ARG A 549 13.45 -9.58 -20.04
CA ARG A 549 12.08 -10.06 -19.81
C ARG A 549 11.48 -9.49 -18.52
N VAL A 550 12.23 -9.44 -17.42
CA VAL A 550 11.79 -8.84 -16.15
C VAL A 550 11.50 -7.35 -16.34
N GLU A 551 12.35 -6.64 -17.07
CA GLU A 551 12.16 -5.22 -17.37
C GLU A 551 10.92 -4.98 -18.24
N GLN A 552 10.70 -5.81 -19.26
CA GLN A 552 9.47 -5.78 -20.06
C GLN A 552 8.22 -6.06 -19.22
N GLU A 553 8.28 -7.03 -18.33
CA GLU A 553 7.13 -7.38 -17.48
C GLU A 553 6.85 -6.30 -16.43
N ASN A 554 7.88 -5.68 -15.87
CA ASN A 554 7.73 -4.50 -15.03
C ASN A 554 7.06 -3.34 -15.78
N GLN A 555 7.44 -3.10 -17.04
CA GLN A 555 6.81 -2.08 -17.87
C GLN A 555 5.35 -2.41 -18.18
N ASN A 556 5.04 -3.67 -18.46
CA ASN A 556 3.66 -4.13 -18.64
C ASN A 556 2.84 -3.92 -17.38
N LEU A 557 3.34 -4.31 -16.21
CA LEU A 557 2.67 -4.12 -14.92
C LEU A 557 2.42 -2.63 -14.62
N ILE A 558 3.42 -1.77 -14.84
CA ILE A 558 3.27 -0.32 -14.65
C ILE A 558 2.21 0.24 -15.60
N ARG A 559 2.21 -0.18 -16.88
CA ARG A 559 1.19 0.21 -17.87
C ARG A 559 -0.21 -0.26 -17.46
N ASP A 560 -0.34 -1.46 -16.94
CA ASP A 560 -1.64 -2.03 -16.57
C ASP A 560 -2.21 -1.36 -15.30
N ILE A 561 -1.37 -1.16 -14.28
CA ILE A 561 -1.73 -0.42 -13.05
C ILE A 561 -2.16 1.01 -13.40
N SER A 562 -1.38 1.70 -14.24
CA SER A 562 -1.71 3.07 -14.67
C SER A 562 -3.00 3.14 -15.49
N SER A 563 -3.26 2.15 -16.35
CA SER A 563 -4.51 2.06 -17.13
C SER A 563 -5.73 1.84 -16.23
N ILE A 564 -5.65 0.90 -15.28
CA ILE A 564 -6.74 0.64 -14.30
C ILE A 564 -7.02 1.88 -13.46
N LEU A 565 -5.98 2.53 -12.94
CA LEU A 565 -6.13 3.74 -12.14
C LEU A 565 -6.69 4.92 -12.95
N THR A 566 -6.35 5.03 -14.24
CA THR A 566 -6.98 6.01 -15.15
C THR A 566 -8.47 5.76 -15.29
N ILE A 567 -8.87 4.51 -15.55
CA ILE A 567 -10.28 4.12 -15.72
C ILE A 567 -11.06 4.41 -14.44
N LEU A 568 -10.51 4.04 -13.28
CA LEU A 568 -11.12 4.33 -11.98
C LEU A 568 -11.25 5.83 -11.72
N PHE A 569 -10.22 6.62 -12.05
CA PHE A 569 -10.25 8.07 -11.88
C PHE A 569 -11.29 8.75 -12.78
N VAL A 570 -11.35 8.36 -14.05
CA VAL A 570 -12.34 8.87 -15.02
C VAL A 570 -13.75 8.43 -14.62
N GLY A 571 -13.92 7.19 -14.16
CA GLY A 571 -15.16 6.70 -13.58
C GLY A 571 -15.59 7.56 -12.38
N ALA A 572 -14.70 7.81 -11.42
CA ALA A 572 -14.96 8.66 -10.27
C ALA A 572 -15.33 10.11 -10.66
N LEU A 573 -14.69 10.66 -11.70
CA LEU A 573 -15.03 11.97 -12.26
C LEU A 573 -16.46 12.02 -12.81
N ILE A 574 -16.83 11.02 -13.62
CA ILE A 574 -18.17 10.92 -14.19
C ILE A 574 -19.21 10.75 -13.07
N THR A 575 -18.97 9.84 -12.13
CA THR A 575 -19.85 9.60 -10.97
C THR A 575 -20.00 10.86 -10.13
N SER A 576 -18.90 11.56 -9.83
CA SER A 576 -18.92 12.80 -9.06
C SER A 576 -19.79 13.87 -9.73
N PHE A 577 -19.70 13.98 -11.05
CA PHE A 577 -20.50 14.94 -11.81
C PHE A 577 -21.99 14.57 -11.81
N ILE A 578 -22.31 13.29 -12.01
CA ILE A 578 -23.67 12.76 -11.97
C ILE A 578 -24.29 13.03 -10.59
N VAL A 579 -23.61 12.65 -9.51
CA VAL A 579 -24.08 12.87 -8.12
C VAL A 579 -24.26 14.35 -7.82
N GLY A 580 -23.30 15.20 -8.22
CA GLY A 580 -23.42 16.65 -8.08
C GLY A 580 -24.66 17.21 -8.79
N GLY A 581 -24.95 16.73 -10.00
CA GLY A 581 -26.14 17.13 -10.77
C GLY A 581 -27.46 16.60 -10.19
N ILE A 582 -27.48 15.36 -9.68
CA ILE A 582 -28.65 14.75 -9.04
C ILE A 582 -29.07 15.55 -7.80
N ILE A 583 -28.11 15.99 -6.99
CA ILE A 583 -28.40 16.74 -5.75
C ILE A 583 -28.78 18.20 -6.05
N THR A 584 -28.06 18.87 -6.95
CA THR A 584 -28.22 20.33 -7.11
C THR A 584 -29.35 20.76 -8.03
N ARG A 585 -29.72 19.97 -9.05
CA ARG A 585 -30.82 20.34 -9.97
C ARG A 585 -32.18 20.44 -9.26
N PRO A 586 -32.60 19.49 -8.41
CA PRO A 586 -33.85 19.61 -7.64
C PRO A 586 -33.85 20.84 -6.73
N LEU A 587 -32.74 21.09 -6.03
CA LEU A 587 -32.59 22.26 -5.16
C LEU A 587 -32.71 23.58 -5.92
N LYS A 588 -32.05 23.69 -7.09
CA LYS A 588 -32.13 24.90 -7.91
C LYS A 588 -33.55 25.15 -8.43
N ARG A 589 -34.24 24.10 -8.94
CA ARG A 589 -35.63 24.21 -9.40
C ARG A 589 -36.57 24.60 -8.26
N LEU A 590 -36.34 24.06 -7.07
CA LEU A 590 -37.10 24.44 -5.88
C LEU A 590 -36.88 25.92 -5.57
N THR A 591 -35.63 26.40 -5.55
CA THR A 591 -35.32 27.83 -5.35
C THR A 591 -35.99 28.71 -6.41
N GLU A 592 -35.91 28.33 -7.69
CA GLU A 592 -36.57 29.07 -8.78
C GLU A 592 -38.10 29.10 -8.60
N THR A 593 -38.71 28.02 -8.13
CA THR A 593 -40.15 27.97 -7.80
C THR A 593 -40.45 28.91 -6.63
N VAL A 594 -39.62 28.91 -5.59
CA VAL A 594 -39.77 29.79 -4.42
C VAL A 594 -39.71 31.26 -4.84
N GLU A 595 -38.76 31.62 -5.70
CA GLU A 595 -38.62 32.98 -6.23
C GLU A 595 -39.83 33.40 -7.07
N GLN A 596 -40.41 32.49 -7.87
CA GLN A 596 -41.64 32.77 -8.63
C GLN A 596 -42.85 33.02 -7.73
N ILE A 597 -43.01 32.23 -6.68
CA ILE A 597 -44.09 32.43 -5.68
C ILE A 597 -43.88 33.76 -4.95
N ALA A 598 -42.65 34.07 -4.54
CA ALA A 598 -42.31 35.34 -3.90
C ALA A 598 -42.52 36.56 -4.82
N ALA A 599 -42.38 36.38 -6.14
CA ALA A 599 -42.67 37.40 -7.16
C ALA A 599 -44.16 37.53 -7.51
N GLY A 600 -45.04 36.73 -6.90
CA GLY A 600 -46.49 36.81 -7.05
C GLY A 600 -47.13 35.75 -7.95
N ASN A 601 -46.37 34.85 -8.56
CA ASN A 601 -46.92 33.70 -9.29
C ASN A 601 -47.21 32.54 -8.32
N LEU A 602 -48.36 32.61 -7.66
CA LEU A 602 -48.79 31.63 -6.66
C LEU A 602 -49.23 30.29 -7.25
N ALA A 603 -49.34 30.16 -8.58
CA ALA A 603 -49.65 28.90 -9.24
C ALA A 603 -48.40 28.04 -9.49
N ALA A 604 -47.19 28.60 -9.32
CA ALA A 604 -45.96 27.85 -9.44
C ALA A 604 -45.90 26.72 -8.39
N ARG A 605 -45.54 25.51 -8.81
CA ARG A 605 -45.37 24.34 -7.93
C ARG A 605 -44.04 23.67 -8.22
N ALA A 606 -43.35 23.28 -7.15
CA ALA A 606 -42.10 22.56 -7.24
C ALA A 606 -42.36 21.10 -7.64
N THR A 607 -41.53 20.54 -8.50
CA THR A 607 -41.66 19.15 -8.97
C THR A 607 -41.14 18.17 -7.91
N ALA A 608 -42.03 17.49 -7.21
CA ALA A 608 -41.70 16.60 -6.09
C ALA A 608 -41.52 15.12 -6.50
N GLN A 609 -40.79 14.87 -7.59
CA GLN A 609 -40.60 13.51 -8.13
C GLN A 609 -39.60 12.66 -7.32
N SER A 610 -38.76 13.27 -6.48
CA SER A 610 -37.77 12.53 -5.70
C SER A 610 -38.36 11.92 -4.41
N GLY A 611 -37.90 10.72 -4.06
CA GLY A 611 -38.23 10.03 -2.80
C GLY A 611 -37.34 10.44 -1.62
N ASP A 612 -36.30 11.24 -1.87
CA ASP A 612 -35.32 11.70 -0.90
C ASP A 612 -35.75 13.01 -0.20
N GLU A 613 -34.82 13.60 0.56
CA GLU A 613 -35.01 14.85 1.31
C GLU A 613 -35.34 16.04 0.39
N SER A 614 -34.82 16.06 -0.84
CA SER A 614 -35.13 17.12 -1.81
C SER A 614 -36.59 17.07 -2.26
N GLY A 615 -37.13 15.86 -2.42
CA GLY A 615 -38.55 15.64 -2.71
C GLY A 615 -39.46 15.93 -1.52
N ALA A 616 -39.02 15.58 -0.30
CA ALA A 616 -39.73 15.92 0.92
C ALA A 616 -39.83 17.45 1.11
N LEU A 617 -38.76 18.18 0.79
CA LEU A 617 -38.74 19.64 0.83
C LEU A 617 -39.66 20.25 -0.23
N ALA A 618 -39.67 19.72 -1.47
CA ALA A 618 -40.59 20.16 -2.51
C ALA A 618 -42.07 19.95 -2.14
N ARG A 619 -42.42 18.81 -1.52
CA ARG A 619 -43.79 18.56 -1.00
C ARG A 619 -44.17 19.55 0.09
N SER A 620 -43.27 19.78 1.04
CA SER A 620 -43.50 20.72 2.14
C SER A 620 -43.69 22.16 1.62
N PHE A 621 -42.91 22.54 0.61
CA PHE A 621 -43.03 23.85 -0.03
C PHE A 621 -44.33 24.00 -0.82
N ASN A 622 -44.75 22.97 -1.57
CA ASN A 622 -46.04 22.99 -2.27
C ASN A 622 -47.21 23.10 -1.30
N ALA A 623 -47.17 22.40 -0.15
CA ALA A 623 -48.20 22.53 0.88
C ALA A 623 -48.29 23.96 1.44
N MET A 624 -47.15 24.63 1.64
CA MET A 624 -47.12 26.03 2.03
C MET A 624 -47.70 26.95 0.93
N ALA A 625 -47.37 26.68 -0.34
CA ALA A 625 -47.90 27.42 -1.48
C ALA A 625 -49.42 27.25 -1.62
N ASP A 626 -49.93 26.03 -1.44
CA ASP A 626 -51.37 25.73 -1.45
C ASP A 626 -52.09 26.49 -0.33
N GLN A 627 -51.54 26.49 0.88
CA GLN A 627 -52.07 27.25 2.01
C GLN A 627 -52.08 28.76 1.73
N LEU A 628 -51.05 29.29 1.06
CA LEU A 628 -50.96 30.69 0.68
C LEU A 628 -51.96 31.06 -0.42
N THR A 629 -52.10 30.22 -1.46
CA THR A 629 -53.12 30.37 -2.51
C THR A 629 -54.52 30.34 -1.90
N GLU A 630 -54.81 29.36 -1.03
CA GLU A 630 -56.11 29.22 -0.38
C GLU A 630 -56.43 30.43 0.53
N THR A 631 -55.42 30.97 1.21
CA THR A 631 -55.58 32.15 2.05
C THR A 631 -55.89 33.40 1.22
N LEU A 632 -55.24 33.58 0.07
CA LEU A 632 -55.47 34.71 -0.82
C LEU A 632 -56.78 34.59 -1.61
N GLN A 633 -57.14 33.38 -2.06
CA GLN A 633 -58.43 33.05 -2.67
C GLN A 633 -59.58 33.32 -1.69
N ARG A 634 -59.46 32.86 -0.44
CA ARG A 634 -60.44 33.15 0.63
C ARG A 634 -60.55 34.64 0.94
N LEU A 635 -59.55 35.46 0.60
CA LEU A 635 -59.55 36.92 0.75
C LEU A 635 -60.25 37.59 -0.44
N GLU A 636 -60.04 37.13 -1.67
CA GLU A 636 -60.68 37.63 -2.89
C GLU A 636 -62.16 37.23 -2.98
N ASP A 637 -62.52 35.99 -2.64
CA ASP A 637 -63.90 35.52 -2.53
C ASP A 637 -64.66 36.32 -1.44
N ARG A 638 -63.95 36.74 -0.38
CA ARG A 638 -64.48 37.62 0.68
C ARG A 638 -64.75 39.06 0.21
N VAL A 639 -64.08 39.52 -0.84
CA VAL A 639 -64.23 40.89 -1.37
C VAL A 639 -65.34 40.94 -2.42
N ALA A 640 -65.50 39.89 -3.24
CA ALA A 640 -66.54 39.81 -4.26
C ALA A 640 -67.94 39.48 -3.70
N GLU A 641 -68.04 38.66 -2.65
CA GLU A 641 -69.34 38.35 -2.01
C GLU A 641 -69.82 39.46 -1.05
N ARG A 642 -68.91 40.28 -0.49
CA ARG A 642 -69.25 41.32 0.49
C ARG A 642 -69.96 42.53 -0.07
N THR A 643 -69.95 42.80 -1.37
CA THR A 643 -70.54 44.03 -1.92
C THR A 643 -72.06 44.00 -2.02
N SER A 644 -72.71 42.82 -1.95
CA SER A 644 -74.16 42.67 -2.19
C SER A 644 -74.96 42.15 -0.98
N LYS A 645 -74.32 41.53 0.02
CA LYS A 645 -74.99 41.01 1.23
C LYS A 645 -74.69 41.80 2.52
N LEU A 646 -74.09 42.99 2.42
CA LEU A 646 -73.55 43.72 3.57
C LEU A 646 -74.60 44.44 4.44
N GLU A 647 -75.78 44.76 3.90
CA GLU A 647 -76.72 45.63 4.62
C GLU A 647 -77.60 44.84 5.62
N GLU A 648 -77.98 43.60 5.29
CA GLU A 648 -78.94 42.82 6.09
C GLU A 648 -78.27 41.89 7.13
N ALA A 649 -77.02 41.47 6.90
CA ALA A 649 -76.28 40.57 7.81
C ALA A 649 -75.42 41.30 8.88
N SER A 650 -75.24 42.62 8.77
CA SER A 650 -74.39 43.42 9.67
C SER A 650 -74.91 43.48 11.12
N GLN A 651 -76.23 43.51 11.32
CA GLN A 651 -76.81 43.63 12.66
C GLN A 651 -76.83 42.31 13.46
N VAL A 652 -76.80 41.14 12.80
CA VAL A 652 -76.82 39.83 13.46
C VAL A 652 -75.39 39.32 13.77
N ASN A 653 -74.41 39.56 12.89
CA ASN A 653 -73.02 39.13 13.11
C ASN A 653 -72.28 39.94 14.19
N ALA A 654 -72.66 41.21 14.43
CA ALA A 654 -72.04 42.04 15.47
C ALA A 654 -72.27 41.45 16.89
N ARG A 655 -73.42 40.81 17.14
CA ARG A 655 -73.69 40.12 18.41
C ARG A 655 -72.93 38.79 18.55
N ARG A 656 -72.84 37.99 17.49
CA ARG A 656 -72.06 36.73 17.48
C ARG A 656 -70.55 36.94 17.60
N ALA A 657 -70.00 37.99 17.00
CA ALA A 657 -68.58 38.29 17.07
C ALA A 657 -68.11 38.65 18.50
N ALA A 658 -68.91 39.39 19.26
CA ALA A 658 -68.62 39.73 20.66
C ALA A 658 -68.64 38.50 21.59
N LEU A 659 -69.53 37.54 21.32
CA LEU A 659 -69.63 36.27 22.07
C LEU A 659 -68.42 35.36 21.79
N PHE A 660 -68.01 35.21 20.53
CA PHE A 660 -66.80 34.45 20.15
C PHE A 660 -65.50 35.07 20.65
N GLU A 661 -65.40 36.42 20.71
CA GLU A 661 -64.23 37.09 21.27
C GLU A 661 -64.08 36.80 22.78
N SER A 662 -65.20 36.72 23.50
CA SER A 662 -65.22 36.38 24.93
C SER A 662 -64.78 34.93 25.17
N ILE A 663 -65.25 33.97 24.36
CA ILE A 663 -64.84 32.55 24.42
C ILE A 663 -63.34 32.41 24.08
N ALA A 664 -62.88 33.05 23.00
CA ALA A 664 -61.48 32.99 22.60
C ALA A 664 -60.53 33.59 23.65
N ARG A 665 -61.00 34.57 24.43
CA ARG A 665 -60.26 35.16 25.56
C ARG A 665 -60.20 34.21 26.76
N ILE A 666 -61.34 33.57 27.13
CA ILE A 666 -61.41 32.55 28.19
C ILE A 666 -60.50 31.36 27.84
N SER A 667 -60.58 30.80 26.63
CA SER A 667 -59.75 29.65 26.21
C SER A 667 -58.25 29.97 26.22
N ARG A 668 -57.85 31.24 25.97
CA ARG A 668 -56.46 31.69 26.03
C ARG A 668 -55.92 31.75 27.46
N ILE A 669 -56.74 32.20 28.40
CA ILE A 669 -56.41 32.23 29.84
C ILE A 669 -56.32 30.79 30.38
N ILE A 670 -57.21 29.90 29.95
CA ILE A 670 -57.21 28.49 30.36
C ILE A 670 -55.97 27.74 29.82
N SER A 671 -55.53 28.04 28.59
CA SER A 671 -54.39 27.35 27.96
C SER A 671 -53.00 27.80 28.46
N SER A 672 -52.89 28.93 29.17
CA SER A 672 -51.60 29.47 29.63
C SER A 672 -51.15 28.94 30.99
N THR A 673 -52.05 28.36 31.77
CA THR A 673 -51.77 27.83 33.11
C THR A 673 -51.36 26.36 33.03
N ARG A 674 -50.10 26.06 33.38
CA ARG A 674 -49.51 24.71 33.25
C ARG A 674 -49.58 23.84 34.51
N SER A 675 -50.05 24.40 35.64
CA SER A 675 -50.18 23.69 36.92
C SER A 675 -51.63 23.36 37.21
N LEU A 676 -51.93 22.08 37.46
CA LEU A 676 -53.28 21.60 37.77
C LEU A 676 -53.87 22.30 39.02
N ASP A 677 -53.05 22.54 40.05
CA ASP A 677 -53.49 23.15 41.31
C ASP A 677 -53.99 24.60 41.15
N LEU A 678 -53.45 25.32 40.18
CA LEU A 678 -53.83 26.69 39.87
C LEU A 678 -54.89 26.77 38.77
N LEU A 679 -54.95 25.75 37.91
CA LEU A 679 -55.81 25.71 36.74
C LEU A 679 -57.29 25.57 37.10
N PHE A 680 -57.66 24.64 37.99
CA PHE A 680 -59.08 24.39 38.30
C PHE A 680 -59.79 25.59 38.96
N PRO A 681 -59.23 26.24 40.00
CA PRO A 681 -59.85 27.42 40.61
C PRO A 681 -60.00 28.57 39.61
N GLN A 682 -58.96 28.79 38.78
CA GLN A 682 -58.95 29.86 37.79
C GLN A 682 -60.01 29.65 36.71
N ILE A 683 -60.26 28.41 36.28
CA ILE A 683 -61.34 28.07 35.33
C ILE A 683 -62.70 28.41 35.94
N ALA A 684 -62.99 27.90 37.14
CA ALA A 684 -64.29 28.12 37.79
C ALA A 684 -64.57 29.62 38.02
N GLU A 685 -63.56 30.37 38.45
CA GLU A 685 -63.66 31.82 38.67
C GLU A 685 -63.81 32.61 37.36
N THR A 686 -63.06 32.25 36.31
CA THR A 686 -63.14 32.93 35.01
C THR A 686 -64.50 32.71 34.34
N ILE A 687 -65.02 31.48 34.37
CA ILE A 687 -66.33 31.16 33.78
C ILE A 687 -67.45 31.92 34.52
N SER A 688 -67.40 31.96 35.86
CA SER A 688 -68.40 32.71 36.63
C SER A 688 -68.32 34.21 36.38
N ASN A 689 -67.13 34.82 36.49
CA ASN A 689 -66.97 36.27 36.40
C ASN A 689 -67.27 36.81 34.99
N GLN A 690 -66.92 36.06 33.94
CA GLN A 690 -67.07 36.51 32.57
C GLN A 690 -68.49 36.28 32.01
N LEU A 691 -69.20 35.25 32.49
CA LEU A 691 -70.54 34.89 32.01
C LEU A 691 -71.66 35.19 33.02
N GLY A 692 -71.33 35.65 34.23
CA GLY A 692 -72.28 36.11 35.24
C GLY A 692 -73.04 35.00 35.97
N TYR A 693 -72.55 33.76 35.96
CA TYR A 693 -73.22 32.64 36.62
C TYR A 693 -72.98 32.62 38.13
N TYR A 694 -74.03 32.21 38.85
CA TYR A 694 -74.07 32.18 40.31
C TYR A 694 -73.09 31.16 40.91
N HIS A 695 -73.09 29.95 40.37
CA HIS A 695 -72.18 28.89 40.78
C HIS A 695 -71.55 28.25 39.55
N VAL A 696 -70.25 28.00 39.64
CA VAL A 696 -69.50 27.14 38.73
C VAL A 696 -68.66 26.21 39.59
N GLY A 697 -68.82 24.92 39.38
CA GLY A 697 -68.09 23.85 40.04
C GLY A 697 -67.42 22.93 39.02
N ILE A 698 -66.21 22.46 39.33
CA ILE A 698 -65.53 21.43 38.55
C ILE A 698 -65.43 20.17 39.40
N PHE A 699 -65.97 19.09 38.88
CA PHE A 699 -65.89 17.76 39.48
C PHE A 699 -64.95 16.88 38.65
N LEU A 700 -64.11 16.10 39.32
CA LEU A 700 -63.32 15.03 38.69
C LEU A 700 -63.79 13.67 39.19
N VAL A 701 -63.83 12.70 38.28
CA VAL A 701 -64.12 11.31 38.63
C VAL A 701 -62.89 10.71 39.31
N ASP A 702 -63.10 10.04 40.44
CA ASP A 702 -62.01 9.36 41.15
C ASP A 702 -61.47 8.15 40.36
N VAL A 703 -60.29 7.65 40.77
CA VAL A 703 -59.61 6.55 40.05
C VAL A 703 -60.42 5.26 39.99
N HIS A 704 -61.39 5.07 40.90
CA HIS A 704 -62.28 3.90 40.95
C HIS A 704 -63.59 4.12 40.18
N LYS A 705 -63.82 5.32 39.65
CA LYS A 705 -65.04 5.75 38.93
C LYS A 705 -66.32 5.65 39.76
N GLU A 706 -66.20 5.66 41.08
CA GLU A 706 -67.32 5.55 41.99
C GLU A 706 -67.90 6.93 42.36
N TYR A 707 -67.03 7.94 42.48
CA TYR A 707 -67.40 9.27 42.93
C TYR A 707 -66.90 10.37 42.00
N ALA A 708 -67.75 11.37 41.76
CA ALA A 708 -67.39 12.67 41.23
C ALA A 708 -67.07 13.62 42.40
N VAL A 709 -65.80 14.02 42.52
CA VAL A 709 -65.29 14.85 43.62
C VAL A 709 -65.14 16.29 43.16
N LEU A 710 -65.68 17.24 43.92
CA LEU A 710 -65.54 18.67 43.63
C LEU A 710 -64.08 19.09 43.87
N VAL A 711 -63.41 19.59 42.83
CA VAL A 711 -62.00 20.02 42.88
C VAL A 711 -61.82 21.54 42.77
N ALA A 712 -62.81 22.26 42.22
CA ALA A 712 -62.84 23.71 42.23
C ALA A 712 -64.26 24.26 42.21
N ALA A 713 -64.46 25.44 42.78
CA ALA A 713 -65.72 26.17 42.74
C ALA A 713 -65.50 27.68 43.00
N ASN A 714 -66.30 28.53 42.37
CA ASN A 714 -66.19 29.99 42.49
C ASN A 714 -66.93 30.57 43.72
N SER A 715 -68.10 30.02 44.06
CA SER A 715 -69.05 30.62 45.01
C SER A 715 -68.69 30.34 46.48
N ASP A 716 -69.20 31.12 47.43
CA ASP A 716 -69.06 30.83 48.87
C ASP A 716 -69.62 29.47 49.28
N GLY A 717 -70.77 29.07 48.72
CA GLY A 717 -71.34 27.74 48.90
C GLY A 717 -70.39 26.64 48.40
N GLY A 718 -69.86 26.83 47.20
CA GLY A 718 -68.81 26.00 46.58
C GLY A 718 -67.55 25.86 47.41
N ARG A 719 -67.03 26.95 47.98
CA ARG A 719 -65.86 26.93 48.86
C ARG A 719 -66.10 26.09 50.12
N LYS A 720 -67.28 26.20 50.73
CA LYS A 720 -67.67 25.34 51.87
C LYS A 720 -67.77 23.87 51.46
N MET A 721 -68.21 23.59 50.23
CA MET A 721 -68.25 22.24 49.68
C MET A 721 -66.86 21.65 49.40
N LEU A 722 -65.93 22.46 48.89
CA LEU A 722 -64.53 22.07 48.71
C LEU A 722 -63.88 21.72 50.06
N ALA A 723 -64.07 22.57 51.08
CA ALA A 723 -63.49 22.36 52.40
C ALA A 723 -63.95 21.06 53.09
N ARG A 724 -65.09 20.49 52.69
CA ARG A 724 -65.63 19.20 53.19
C ARG A 724 -65.38 18.03 52.25
N ASN A 725 -64.56 18.17 51.20
CA ASN A 725 -64.32 17.16 50.17
C ASN A 725 -65.63 16.61 49.57
N HIS A 726 -66.51 17.52 49.16
CA HIS A 726 -67.81 17.15 48.63
C HIS A 726 -67.67 16.22 47.41
N ARG A 727 -68.39 15.10 47.47
CA ARG A 727 -68.40 14.06 46.44
C ARG A 727 -69.81 13.56 46.20
N LEU A 728 -70.09 13.21 44.95
CA LEU A 728 -71.37 12.66 44.50
C LEU A 728 -71.12 11.29 43.87
N ARG A 729 -72.02 10.32 44.07
CA ARG A 729 -71.89 9.01 43.42
C ARG A 729 -72.22 9.14 41.94
N VAL A 730 -71.35 8.59 41.11
CA VAL A 730 -71.52 8.57 39.66
C VAL A 730 -72.79 7.78 39.32
N GLY A 731 -73.70 8.36 38.54
CA GLY A 731 -74.93 7.73 38.05
C GLY A 731 -76.12 7.68 39.02
N GLU A 732 -75.91 7.88 40.32
CA GLU A 732 -76.97 7.74 41.34
C GLU A 732 -77.53 9.08 41.85
N THR A 733 -76.73 10.16 41.90
CA THR A 733 -77.11 11.39 42.62
C THR A 733 -76.94 12.65 41.79
N GLY A 734 -78.03 13.40 41.62
CA GLY A 734 -78.01 14.76 41.06
C GLY A 734 -77.67 14.83 39.57
N ILE A 735 -77.70 16.05 39.03
CA ILE A 735 -77.42 16.33 37.61
C ILE A 735 -75.95 16.01 37.28
N VAL A 736 -75.01 16.36 38.16
CA VAL A 736 -73.58 16.00 38.03
C VAL A 736 -73.34 14.49 38.01
N GLY A 737 -74.04 13.72 38.85
CA GLY A 737 -73.93 12.25 38.86
C GLY A 737 -74.39 11.62 37.55
N TYR A 738 -75.49 12.11 36.97
CA TYR A 738 -75.97 11.66 35.66
C TYR A 738 -74.97 11.94 34.54
N VAL A 739 -74.41 13.15 34.50
CA VAL A 739 -73.47 13.57 33.45
C VAL A 739 -72.17 12.78 33.52
N THR A 740 -71.66 12.51 34.72
CA THR A 740 -70.44 11.72 34.90
C THR A 740 -70.61 10.24 34.52
N ALA A 741 -71.83 9.69 34.61
CA ALA A 741 -72.10 8.30 34.22
C ALA A 741 -72.40 8.13 32.72
N THR A 742 -73.20 9.03 32.16
CA THR A 742 -73.67 8.93 30.76
C THR A 742 -72.74 9.64 29.78
N GLY A 743 -71.94 10.57 30.29
CA GLY A 743 -71.18 11.51 29.49
C GLY A 743 -72.05 12.52 28.73
N GLN A 744 -73.38 12.53 28.87
CA GLN A 744 -74.25 13.43 28.11
C GLN A 744 -74.54 14.71 28.94
N PRO A 745 -74.53 15.91 28.33
CA PRO A 745 -75.01 17.13 28.96
C PRO A 745 -76.40 16.95 29.57
N ARG A 746 -76.66 17.56 30.74
CA ARG A 746 -77.99 17.59 31.35
C ARG A 746 -78.29 18.98 31.89
N ILE A 747 -79.51 19.44 31.64
CA ILE A 747 -79.97 20.78 31.98
C ILE A 747 -81.30 20.67 32.71
N ALA A 748 -81.41 21.39 33.83
CA ALA A 748 -82.65 21.67 34.52
C ALA A 748 -82.93 23.17 34.42
N LEU A 749 -83.91 23.55 33.61
CA LEU A 749 -84.29 24.95 33.43
C LEU A 749 -85.09 25.50 34.65
N ASP A 750 -85.73 24.62 35.42
CA ASP A 750 -86.25 24.90 36.75
C ASP A 750 -85.94 23.72 37.67
N VAL A 751 -84.99 23.90 38.59
CA VAL A 751 -84.56 22.82 39.49
C VAL A 751 -85.62 22.45 40.54
N GLY A 752 -86.60 23.32 40.80
CA GLY A 752 -87.69 23.04 41.73
C GLY A 752 -88.72 22.03 41.20
N GLN A 753 -88.74 21.82 39.87
CA GLN A 753 -89.65 20.89 39.19
C GLN A 753 -88.93 19.67 38.57
N ASP A 754 -87.60 19.62 38.58
CA ASP A 754 -86.84 18.49 38.04
C ASP A 754 -86.72 17.35 39.07
N ALA A 755 -87.19 16.15 38.70
CA ALA A 755 -87.23 14.98 39.56
C ALA A 755 -85.85 14.45 40.00
N VAL A 756 -84.76 14.89 39.36
CA VAL A 756 -83.39 14.40 39.58
C VAL A 756 -82.51 15.48 40.27
N PHE A 757 -83.06 16.66 40.57
CA PHE A 757 -82.32 17.71 41.26
C PHE A 757 -82.04 17.35 42.72
N PHE A 758 -80.79 17.57 43.13
CA PHE A 758 -80.38 17.46 44.53
C PHE A 758 -80.37 18.86 45.16
N ASN A 759 -81.33 19.13 46.05
CA ASN A 759 -81.38 20.42 46.74
C ASN A 759 -80.20 20.54 47.73
N ASN A 760 -79.21 21.36 47.38
CA ASN A 760 -78.01 21.55 48.17
C ASN A 760 -78.17 22.75 49.12
N PRO A 761 -78.14 22.55 50.45
CA PRO A 761 -78.33 23.63 51.42
C PRO A 761 -77.31 24.77 51.30
N ASN A 762 -76.15 24.52 50.67
CA ASN A 762 -75.11 25.53 50.48
C ASN A 762 -75.32 26.41 49.24
N LEU A 763 -76.25 26.06 48.35
CA LEU A 763 -76.59 26.80 47.13
C LEU A 763 -78.11 27.01 47.05
N PRO A 764 -78.71 27.73 48.03
CA PRO A 764 -80.16 27.82 48.17
C PRO A 764 -80.85 28.66 47.07
N GLU A 765 -80.08 29.45 46.32
CA GLU A 765 -80.60 30.31 45.26
C GLU A 765 -80.49 29.68 43.86
N THR A 766 -80.18 28.39 43.77
CA THR A 766 -80.14 27.71 42.48
C THR A 766 -81.56 27.50 41.97
N HIS A 767 -81.87 28.11 40.82
CA HIS A 767 -83.16 28.00 40.14
C HIS A 767 -83.04 27.29 38.79
N SER A 768 -81.86 27.29 38.17
CA SER A 768 -81.55 26.46 37.00
C SER A 768 -80.10 25.96 37.07
N GLU A 769 -79.84 24.77 36.54
CA GLU A 769 -78.54 24.10 36.56
C GLU A 769 -78.25 23.41 35.23
N ILE A 770 -77.01 23.50 34.76
CA ILE A 770 -76.48 22.71 33.65
C ILE A 770 -75.19 22.05 34.11
N ALA A 771 -75.10 20.73 33.91
CA ALA A 771 -73.85 20.01 34.06
C ALA A 771 -73.40 19.46 32.70
N LEU A 772 -72.11 19.60 32.43
CA LEU A 772 -71.46 19.26 31.16
C LEU A 772 -70.31 18.29 31.38
N PRO A 773 -70.15 17.28 30.51
CA PRO A 773 -69.11 16.27 30.66
C PRO A 773 -67.72 16.89 30.39
N LEU A 774 -66.74 16.58 31.22
CA LEU A 774 -65.34 16.79 30.88
C LEU A 774 -64.78 15.47 30.34
N ARG A 775 -64.26 15.48 29.11
CA ARG A 775 -63.89 14.25 28.39
C ARG A 775 -62.43 14.25 27.95
N SER A 776 -61.74 13.15 28.19
CA SER A 776 -60.43 12.86 27.58
C SER A 776 -60.60 11.70 26.59
N GLY A 777 -60.62 12.01 25.30
CA GLY A 777 -60.98 11.04 24.27
C GLY A 777 -62.41 10.50 24.47
N ALA A 778 -62.54 9.19 24.65
CA ALA A 778 -63.82 8.52 24.91
C ALA A 778 -64.20 8.45 26.42
N GLU A 779 -63.31 8.86 27.31
CA GLU A 779 -63.48 8.72 28.76
C GLU A 779 -63.99 10.02 29.40
N VAL A 780 -65.01 9.92 30.26
CA VAL A 780 -65.48 11.04 31.09
C VAL A 780 -64.57 11.16 32.31
N ILE A 781 -63.80 12.23 32.36
CA ILE A 781 -62.84 12.51 33.44
C ILE A 781 -63.44 13.37 34.55
N GLY A 782 -64.62 13.95 34.32
CA GLY A 782 -65.25 14.88 35.25
C GLY A 782 -66.53 15.52 34.71
N ALA A 783 -67.01 16.55 35.40
CA ALA A 783 -68.10 17.38 34.96
C ALA A 783 -67.88 18.85 35.35
N LEU A 784 -68.30 19.76 34.47
CA LEU A 784 -68.43 21.19 34.72
C LEU A 784 -69.89 21.47 35.09
N ASP A 785 -70.12 21.89 36.33
CA ASP A 785 -71.43 22.26 36.86
C ASP A 785 -71.57 23.78 36.85
N VAL A 786 -72.68 24.29 36.31
CA VAL A 786 -72.98 25.72 36.22
C VAL A 786 -74.43 25.96 36.65
N GLN A 787 -74.62 26.84 37.62
CA GLN A 787 -75.94 27.12 38.21
C GLN A 787 -76.25 28.62 38.19
N SER A 788 -77.54 28.94 38.07
CA SER A 788 -78.07 30.30 37.99
C SER A 788 -79.20 30.55 38.99
N LYS A 789 -79.36 31.81 39.39
CA LYS A 789 -80.48 32.29 40.21
C LYS A 789 -81.77 32.52 39.43
N LEU A 790 -81.70 32.46 38.09
CA LEU A 790 -82.86 32.67 37.23
C LEU A 790 -83.42 31.31 36.80
N ILE A 791 -84.74 31.20 36.72
CA ILE A 791 -85.43 30.11 36.01
C ILE A 791 -85.22 30.32 34.50
N ASN A 792 -85.07 29.25 33.74
CA ASN A 792 -84.84 29.25 32.29
C ASN A 792 -83.59 30.06 31.85
N ALA A 793 -82.51 30.01 32.63
CA ALA A 793 -81.32 30.81 32.35
C ALA A 793 -80.46 30.33 31.17
N PHE A 794 -80.71 29.13 30.61
CA PHE A 794 -79.86 28.52 29.59
C PHE A 794 -80.63 28.34 28.27
N SER A 795 -80.21 29.07 27.23
CA SER A 795 -80.69 28.92 25.85
C SER A 795 -79.89 27.86 25.07
N GLU A 796 -80.37 27.45 23.88
CA GLU A 796 -79.61 26.56 22.98
C GLU A 796 -78.23 27.14 22.60
N GLU A 797 -78.12 28.46 22.51
CA GLU A 797 -76.85 29.13 22.25
C GLU A 797 -75.90 29.02 23.46
N ASP A 798 -76.42 29.19 24.69
CA ASP A 798 -75.64 29.04 25.93
C ASP A 798 -75.14 27.61 26.14
N ILE A 799 -75.95 26.61 25.80
CA ILE A 799 -75.57 25.19 25.90
C ILE A 799 -74.40 24.89 24.97
N ASN A 800 -74.45 25.39 23.73
CA ASN A 800 -73.38 25.19 22.75
C ASN A 800 -72.08 25.90 23.19
N VAL A 801 -72.20 27.12 23.75
CA VAL A 801 -71.06 27.88 24.28
C VAL A 801 -70.43 27.19 25.49
N LEU A 802 -71.24 26.79 26.47
CA LEU A 802 -70.76 26.12 27.67
C LEU A 802 -70.19 24.73 27.36
N SER A 803 -70.76 24.01 26.39
CA SER A 803 -70.21 22.72 25.92
C SER A 803 -68.84 22.90 25.26
N ALA A 804 -68.69 23.92 24.40
CA ALA A 804 -67.39 24.24 23.81
C ALA A 804 -66.35 24.65 24.88
N LEU A 805 -66.78 25.33 25.95
CA LEU A 805 -65.91 25.64 27.08
C LEU A 805 -65.54 24.38 27.88
N ALA A 806 -66.48 23.45 28.11
CA ALA A 806 -66.20 22.17 28.77
C ALA A 806 -65.18 21.33 27.98
N ASP A 807 -65.26 21.32 26.65
CA ASP A 807 -64.25 20.66 25.81
C ASP A 807 -62.87 21.31 25.94
N GLN A 808 -62.81 22.65 25.95
CA GLN A 808 -61.54 23.39 26.13
C GLN A 808 -60.94 23.16 27.53
N VAL A 809 -61.78 23.12 28.57
CA VAL A 809 -61.36 22.76 29.93
C VAL A 809 -60.79 21.34 29.96
N SER A 810 -61.40 20.40 29.25
CA SER A 810 -60.92 19.02 29.18
C SER A 810 -59.53 18.92 28.52
N ILE A 811 -59.32 19.65 27.42
CA ILE A 811 -58.02 19.74 26.73
C ILE A 811 -56.95 20.34 27.65
N ALA A 812 -57.28 21.41 28.38
CA ALA A 812 -56.33 22.06 29.28
C ALA A 812 -55.90 21.16 30.44
N ILE A 813 -56.85 20.40 31.01
CA ILE A 813 -56.57 19.39 32.05
C ILE A 813 -55.64 18.30 31.50
N GLN A 814 -55.88 17.82 30.28
CA GLN A 814 -55.04 16.81 29.63
C GLN A 814 -53.62 17.33 29.35
N ASN A 815 -53.50 18.57 28.88
CA ASN A 815 -52.21 19.21 28.60
C ASN A 815 -51.38 19.39 29.87
N ALA A 816 -51.99 19.88 30.96
CA ALA A 816 -51.31 20.04 32.23
C ALA A 816 -50.84 18.68 32.81
N ARG A 817 -51.68 17.64 32.71
CA ARG A 817 -51.32 16.27 33.14
C ARG A 817 -50.16 15.68 32.32
N SER A 818 -50.16 15.83 31.01
CA SER A 818 -49.10 15.34 30.11
C SER A 818 -47.76 16.05 30.34
N PHE A 819 -47.80 17.37 30.60
CA PHE A 819 -46.61 18.15 30.91
C PHE A 819 -45.95 17.69 32.23
N GLN A 820 -46.75 17.42 33.26
CA GLN A 820 -46.25 16.94 34.55
C GLN A 820 -45.59 15.56 34.43
N GLN A 821 -46.19 14.63 33.66
CA GLN A 821 -45.59 13.31 33.40
C GLN A 821 -44.24 13.41 32.67
N SER A 822 -44.11 14.36 31.73
CA SER A 822 -42.84 14.57 31.00
C SER A 822 -41.73 15.08 31.92
N LEU A 823 -42.05 15.97 32.87
CA LEU A 823 -41.10 16.47 33.86
C LEU A 823 -40.64 15.35 34.82
N GLU A 824 -41.57 14.50 35.27
CA GLU A 824 -41.23 13.34 36.12
C GLU A 824 -40.33 12.33 35.40
N ALA A 825 -40.62 12.04 34.12
CA ALA A 825 -39.81 11.15 33.30
C ALA A 825 -38.38 11.70 33.10
N LEU A 826 -38.23 13.02 32.88
CA LEU A 826 -36.93 13.67 32.76
C LEU A 826 -36.12 13.54 34.06
N GLN A 827 -36.72 13.86 35.22
CA GLN A 827 -36.05 13.73 36.51
C GLN A 827 -35.62 12.28 36.80
N GLN A 828 -36.42 11.29 36.39
CA GLN A 828 -36.08 9.88 36.56
C GLN A 828 -34.93 9.44 35.66
N ALA A 829 -34.88 9.93 34.41
CA ALA A 829 -33.77 9.70 33.51
C ALA A 829 -32.46 10.31 34.04
N GLU A 830 -32.51 11.55 34.54
CA GLU A 830 -31.36 12.24 35.14
C GLU A 830 -30.81 11.51 36.38
N ARG A 831 -31.70 11.08 37.29
CA ARG A 831 -31.30 10.28 38.48
C ARG A 831 -30.64 8.95 38.09
N THR A 832 -31.12 8.31 37.03
CA THR A 832 -30.55 7.04 36.54
C THR A 832 -29.16 7.25 35.93
N ALA A 833 -28.99 8.32 35.14
CA ALA A 833 -27.70 8.68 34.55
C ALA A 833 -26.64 9.05 35.61
N ALA A 834 -27.05 9.75 36.67
CA ALA A 834 -26.18 10.10 37.79
C ALA A 834 -25.68 8.85 38.55
N ARG A 835 -26.58 7.92 38.93
CA ARG A 835 -26.20 6.66 39.60
C ARG A 835 -25.25 5.80 38.76
N LEU A 836 -25.45 5.75 37.45
CA LEU A 836 -24.57 5.00 36.55
C LEU A 836 -23.16 5.60 36.53
N SER A 837 -23.05 6.93 36.48
CA SER A 837 -21.76 7.63 36.53
C SER A 837 -21.04 7.39 37.85
N GLU A 838 -21.75 7.50 38.97
CA GLU A 838 -21.19 7.25 40.32
C GLU A 838 -20.62 5.84 40.45
N LYS A 839 -21.37 4.82 40.03
CA LYS A 839 -20.91 3.43 40.05
C LYS A 839 -19.62 3.23 39.25
N GLN A 840 -19.57 3.77 38.02
CA GLN A 840 -18.42 3.61 37.13
C GLN A 840 -17.16 4.28 37.68
N TRP A 841 -17.31 5.48 38.25
CA TRP A 841 -16.18 6.21 38.84
C TRP A 841 -15.67 5.55 40.12
N SER A 842 -16.58 5.04 40.97
CA SER A 842 -16.20 4.27 42.16
C SER A 842 -15.38 3.03 41.79
N GLU A 843 -15.83 2.26 40.79
CA GLU A 843 -15.09 1.09 40.29
C GLU A 843 -13.73 1.46 39.70
N PHE A 844 -13.65 2.55 38.94
CA PHE A 844 -12.41 3.04 38.34
C PHE A 844 -11.38 3.44 39.43
N ILE A 845 -11.80 4.24 40.41
CA ILE A 845 -10.93 4.71 41.49
C ILE A 845 -10.40 3.53 42.33
N GLN A 846 -11.25 2.54 42.64
CA GLN A 846 -10.84 1.35 43.39
C GLN A 846 -9.83 0.49 42.63
N ARG A 847 -10.02 0.31 41.32
CA ARG A 847 -9.14 -0.52 40.49
C ARG A 847 -7.81 0.13 40.16
N GLN A 848 -7.83 1.42 39.80
CA GLN A 848 -6.66 2.11 39.26
C GLN A 848 -5.88 2.88 40.31
N LYS A 849 -6.49 3.22 41.45
CA LYS A 849 -5.89 4.03 42.52
C LYS A 849 -5.14 5.26 41.95
N PRO A 850 -5.83 6.12 41.18
CA PRO A 850 -5.18 7.23 40.50
C PRO A 850 -4.46 8.14 41.50
N VAL A 851 -3.21 8.49 41.18
CA VAL A 851 -2.34 9.29 42.06
C VAL A 851 -2.67 10.78 41.90
N GLY A 852 -2.76 11.52 43.01
CA GLY A 852 -2.95 12.97 43.00
C GLY A 852 -1.66 13.73 42.68
N TYR A 853 -1.77 14.96 42.20
CA TYR A 853 -0.62 15.82 41.87
C TYR A 853 -0.73 17.17 42.59
N HIS A 854 0.41 17.71 43.00
CA HIS A 854 0.56 19.03 43.61
C HIS A 854 1.62 19.82 42.84
N PHE A 855 1.37 21.12 42.64
CA PHE A 855 2.31 22.03 42.01
C PHE A 855 2.86 22.98 43.08
N ASP A 856 4.19 22.97 43.26
CA ASP A 856 4.88 23.74 44.29
C ASP A 856 5.30 25.16 43.84
N GLY A 857 4.83 25.60 42.67
CA GLY A 857 5.22 26.85 42.03
C GLY A 857 6.33 26.71 40.99
N ILE A 858 7.06 25.59 40.98
CA ILE A 858 8.14 25.31 40.02
C ILE A 858 7.92 23.96 39.32
N ASN A 859 7.58 22.90 40.06
CA ASN A 859 7.43 21.54 39.56
C ASN A 859 6.12 20.87 40.02
N THR A 860 5.62 19.97 39.19
CA THR A 860 4.48 19.10 39.54
C THR A 860 4.99 17.80 40.18
N GLN A 861 4.58 17.53 41.41
CA GLN A 861 4.96 16.34 42.18
C GLN A 861 3.73 15.49 42.53
N GLN A 862 3.91 14.17 42.67
CA GLN A 862 2.85 13.29 43.13
C GLN A 862 2.60 13.50 44.63
N VAL A 863 1.32 13.61 45.01
CA VAL A 863 0.89 13.76 46.39
C VAL A 863 1.10 12.43 47.12
N LYS A 864 1.96 12.42 48.13
CA LYS A 864 2.11 11.27 49.05
C LYS A 864 1.01 11.32 50.10
N ALA A 865 0.44 10.16 50.43
CA ALA A 865 -0.62 10.07 51.45
C ALA A 865 -0.14 10.66 52.79
N GLY A 866 -0.85 11.67 53.31
CA GLY A 866 -0.56 12.32 54.60
C GLY A 866 0.11 13.70 54.55
N GLN A 867 0.21 14.35 53.38
CA GLN A 867 0.82 15.68 53.25
C GLN A 867 -0.05 16.79 53.91
N LYS A 868 0.58 17.62 54.76
CA LYS A 868 -0.06 18.64 55.63
C LYS A 868 -0.85 19.70 54.83
N SER A 869 -2.01 20.06 55.37
CA SER A 869 -2.86 21.17 54.91
C SER A 869 -2.10 22.50 54.90
N PHE A 870 -2.27 23.26 53.83
CA PHE A 870 -1.72 24.60 53.66
C PHE A 870 -2.68 25.64 54.25
N PRO A 871 -2.18 26.74 54.83
CA PRO A 871 -3.04 27.84 55.25
C PRO A 871 -3.71 28.49 54.03
N ASN A 872 -4.95 28.95 54.21
CA ASN A 872 -5.73 29.64 53.18
C ASN A 872 -6.08 28.78 51.94
N GLU A 873 -6.66 27.61 52.17
CA GLU A 873 -7.12 26.67 51.13
C GLU A 873 -8.54 26.96 50.63
N VAL A 874 -8.73 26.98 49.31
CA VAL A 874 -10.04 26.88 48.65
C VAL A 874 -10.14 25.53 47.95
N ALA A 875 -11.19 24.78 48.28
CA ALA A 875 -11.48 23.48 47.70
C ALA A 875 -12.63 23.59 46.69
N ILE A 876 -12.35 23.23 45.44
CA ILE A 876 -13.31 23.27 44.34
C ILE A 876 -13.59 21.83 43.92
N PRO A 877 -14.84 21.36 44.02
CA PRO A 877 -15.18 20.00 43.64
C PRO A 877 -15.08 19.82 42.12
N ILE A 878 -14.49 18.71 41.69
CA ILE A 878 -14.49 18.31 40.28
C ILE A 878 -15.75 17.47 40.07
N MET A 879 -16.75 18.07 39.42
CA MET A 879 -18.07 17.49 39.24
C MET A 879 -18.26 16.99 37.81
N LEU A 880 -18.75 15.76 37.65
CA LEU A 880 -19.18 15.20 36.37
C LEU A 880 -20.62 14.72 36.48
N ARG A 881 -21.55 15.37 35.76
CA ARG A 881 -22.97 15.00 35.73
C ARG A 881 -23.60 14.88 37.14
N GLY A 882 -23.22 15.79 38.05
CA GLY A 882 -23.72 15.82 39.43
C GLY A 882 -22.98 14.89 40.41
N VAL A 883 -21.96 14.16 39.97
CA VAL A 883 -21.13 13.28 40.82
C VAL A 883 -19.77 13.92 41.06
N GLN A 884 -19.34 14.00 42.32
CA GLN A 884 -17.99 14.47 42.66
C GLN A 884 -16.97 13.35 42.41
N ILE A 885 -16.05 13.57 41.47
CA ILE A 885 -15.01 12.60 41.09
C ILE A 885 -13.62 12.98 41.60
N GLY A 886 -13.47 14.20 42.12
CA GLY A 886 -12.21 14.71 42.66
C GLY A 886 -12.39 16.06 43.34
N THR A 887 -11.28 16.63 43.82
CA THR A 887 -11.24 17.98 44.40
C THR A 887 -9.98 18.69 43.92
N LEU A 888 -10.16 19.88 43.36
CA LEU A 888 -9.07 20.80 43.06
C LEU A 888 -8.86 21.68 44.30
N LYS A 889 -7.67 21.61 44.90
CA LYS A 889 -7.31 22.45 46.04
C LYS A 889 -6.38 23.55 45.59
N LEU A 890 -6.73 24.78 45.92
CA LEU A 890 -5.90 25.96 45.74
C LEU A 890 -5.45 26.46 47.10
N SER A 891 -4.18 26.85 47.23
CA SER A 891 -3.62 27.42 48.45
C SER A 891 -2.78 28.63 48.09
N ALA A 892 -2.96 29.74 48.80
CA ALA A 892 -2.13 30.93 48.63
C ALA A 892 -0.88 30.83 49.52
N SER A 893 0.25 31.31 49.03
CA SER A 893 1.48 31.41 49.84
C SER A 893 1.41 32.56 50.85
N ASP A 894 0.56 33.56 50.59
CA ASP A 894 0.28 34.69 51.48
C ASP A 894 -0.93 34.36 52.39
N PRO A 895 -0.76 34.33 53.72
CA PRO A 895 -1.84 34.08 54.67
C PRO A 895 -2.99 35.10 54.63
N GLU A 896 -2.76 36.33 54.13
CA GLU A 896 -3.77 37.39 54.06
C GLU A 896 -4.50 37.49 52.71
N HIS A 897 -4.16 36.64 51.74
CA HIS A 897 -4.79 36.65 50.42
C HIS A 897 -6.31 36.34 50.51
N GLN A 898 -7.15 37.20 49.92
CA GLN A 898 -8.59 36.95 49.83
C GLN A 898 -8.94 36.54 48.39
N TRP A 899 -9.45 35.32 48.23
CA TRP A 899 -9.89 34.79 46.95
C TRP A 899 -11.08 35.59 46.41
N ASP A 900 -10.92 36.17 45.22
CA ASP A 900 -11.99 36.92 44.58
C ASP A 900 -12.92 36.04 43.73
N GLU A 901 -14.08 36.59 43.31
CA GLU A 901 -15.03 35.85 42.47
C GLU A 901 -14.45 35.42 41.11
N HIS A 902 -13.50 36.16 40.55
CA HIS A 902 -12.90 35.83 39.25
C HIS A 902 -11.93 34.65 39.39
N GLU A 903 -11.12 34.61 40.45
CA GLU A 903 -10.21 33.53 40.77
C GLU A 903 -10.97 32.23 41.03
N ILE A 904 -12.05 32.30 41.82
CA ILE A 904 -12.93 31.16 42.09
C ILE A 904 -13.62 30.70 40.80
N ALA A 905 -14.14 31.62 39.98
CA ALA A 905 -14.80 31.27 38.72
C ALA A 905 -13.83 30.63 37.71
N MET A 906 -12.59 31.11 37.62
CA MET A 906 -11.55 30.53 36.77
C MET A 906 -11.21 29.11 37.21
N ALA A 907 -11.10 28.90 38.52
CA ALA A 907 -10.79 27.60 39.08
C ALA A 907 -11.97 26.61 38.99
N GLN A 908 -13.22 27.09 39.10
CA GLN A 908 -14.42 26.31 38.79
C GLN A 908 -14.47 25.89 37.31
N ALA A 909 -14.26 26.82 36.38
CA ALA A 909 -14.22 26.51 34.95
C ALA A 909 -13.09 25.52 34.62
N THR A 910 -11.95 25.63 35.32
CA THR A 910 -10.84 24.68 35.20
C THR A 910 -11.23 23.30 35.75
N ALA A 911 -11.90 23.24 36.90
CA ALA A 911 -12.40 21.99 37.48
C ALA A 911 -13.42 21.31 36.55
N GLU A 912 -14.32 22.05 35.90
CA GLU A 912 -15.28 21.52 34.92
C GLU A 912 -14.59 20.94 33.68
N ARG A 913 -13.65 21.68 33.08
CA ARG A 913 -12.88 21.19 31.93
C ARG A 913 -12.03 19.98 32.30
N THR A 914 -11.49 19.97 33.51
CA THR A 914 -10.73 18.85 34.06
C THR A 914 -11.62 17.62 34.23
N ALA A 915 -12.84 17.78 34.75
CA ALA A 915 -13.80 16.67 34.87
C ALA A 915 -14.07 15.99 33.52
N LEU A 916 -14.30 16.79 32.47
CA LEU A 916 -14.54 16.29 31.12
C LEU A 916 -13.29 15.60 30.53
N ALA A 917 -12.12 16.20 30.71
CA ALA A 917 -10.86 15.64 30.22
C ALA A 917 -10.51 14.30 30.88
N ILE A 918 -10.69 14.18 32.20
CA ILE A 918 -10.44 12.94 32.94
C ILE A 918 -11.48 11.87 32.53
N GLU A 919 -12.75 12.22 32.32
CA GLU A 919 -13.74 11.27 31.78
C GLU A 919 -13.34 10.77 30.39
N THR A 920 -12.86 11.66 29.52
CA THR A 920 -12.43 11.28 28.17
C THR A 920 -11.21 10.35 28.22
N ALA A 921 -10.25 10.63 29.11
CA ALA A 921 -9.08 9.79 29.34
C ALA A 921 -9.46 8.42 29.92
N ARG A 922 -10.38 8.37 30.88
CA ARG A 922 -10.93 7.14 31.45
C ARG A 922 -11.59 6.27 30.38
N LEU A 923 -12.45 6.87 29.55
CA LEU A 923 -13.14 6.18 28.46
C LEU A 923 -12.15 5.65 27.41
N LEU A 924 -11.08 6.39 27.11
CA LEU A 924 -10.03 5.95 26.21
C LEU A 924 -9.25 4.75 26.78
N ASP A 925 -8.90 4.76 28.06
CA ASP A 925 -8.23 3.64 28.73
C ASP A 925 -9.13 2.38 28.77
N ASP A 926 -10.42 2.55 29.09
CA ASP A 926 -11.40 1.45 29.06
C ASP A 926 -11.58 0.88 27.65
N ALA A 927 -11.56 1.73 26.62
CA ALA A 927 -11.62 1.32 25.22
C ALA A 927 -10.34 0.59 24.78
N GLN A 928 -9.17 1.08 25.19
CA GLN A 928 -7.88 0.43 24.91
C GLN A 928 -7.77 -0.94 25.57
N LYS A 929 -8.21 -1.08 26.84
CA LYS A 929 -8.24 -2.36 27.54
C LYS A 929 -9.23 -3.34 26.93
N ARG A 930 -10.41 -2.86 26.52
CA ARG A 930 -11.37 -3.68 25.75
C ARG A 930 -10.77 -4.15 24.43
N ALA A 931 -10.14 -3.25 23.67
CA ALA A 931 -9.46 -3.60 22.42
C ALA A 931 -8.29 -4.58 22.64
N ALA A 932 -7.52 -4.43 23.72
CA ALA A 932 -6.45 -5.36 24.06
C ALA A 932 -6.99 -6.75 24.41
N LYS A 933 -8.10 -6.81 25.18
CA LYS A 933 -8.81 -8.04 25.50
C LYS A 933 -9.37 -8.71 24.24
N GLU A 934 -10.02 -7.97 23.35
CA GLU A 934 -10.55 -8.51 22.09
C GLU A 934 -9.43 -8.99 21.15
N ARG A 935 -8.30 -8.27 21.06
CA ARG A 935 -7.12 -8.74 20.31
C ARG A 935 -6.55 -10.04 20.88
N ALA A 936 -6.48 -10.17 22.21
CA ALA A 936 -6.03 -11.40 22.85
C ALA A 936 -6.98 -12.56 22.52
N ILE A 937 -8.29 -12.36 22.67
CA ILE A 937 -9.30 -13.35 22.30
C ILE A 937 -9.20 -13.71 20.81
N GLY A 938 -9.07 -12.72 19.93
CA GLY A 938 -8.94 -12.94 18.48
C GLY A 938 -7.69 -13.75 18.11
N LYS A 939 -6.54 -13.49 18.74
CA LYS A 939 -5.31 -14.28 18.53
C LYS A 939 -5.49 -15.73 18.98
N ILE A 940 -6.08 -15.95 20.16
CA ILE A 940 -6.38 -17.28 20.68
C ILE A 940 -7.32 -18.03 19.72
N SER A 941 -8.42 -17.39 19.31
CA SER A 941 -9.40 -17.98 18.38
C SER A 941 -8.81 -18.29 17.01
N ALA A 942 -7.95 -17.43 16.46
CA ALA A 942 -7.29 -17.68 15.17
C ALA A 942 -6.34 -18.88 15.23
N ARG A 943 -5.61 -19.03 16.34
CA ARG A 943 -4.69 -20.16 16.54
C ARG A 943 -5.45 -21.47 16.73
N ILE A 944 -6.53 -21.45 17.52
CA ILE A 944 -7.46 -22.58 17.68
C ILE A 944 -8.09 -22.96 16.33
N GLY A 945 -8.58 -21.98 15.56
CA GLY A 945 -9.26 -22.21 14.28
C GLY A 945 -8.37 -22.74 13.15
N SER A 946 -7.04 -22.63 13.30
CA SER A 946 -6.07 -23.20 12.34
C SER A 946 -5.79 -24.70 12.55
N LEU A 947 -6.25 -25.27 13.67
CA LEU A 947 -6.02 -26.66 14.05
C LEU A 947 -7.24 -27.51 13.67
N VAL A 948 -6.99 -28.69 13.08
CA VAL A 948 -8.06 -29.58 12.57
C VAL A 948 -8.34 -30.75 13.54
N ASN A 949 -7.43 -31.04 14.46
CA ASN A 949 -7.54 -32.17 15.40
C ASN A 949 -8.03 -31.70 16.78
N ILE A 950 -9.06 -32.36 17.32
CA ILE A 950 -9.69 -32.03 18.61
C ILE A 950 -8.70 -32.07 19.78
N ASP A 951 -7.75 -33.00 19.81
CA ASP A 951 -6.75 -33.11 20.88
C ASP A 951 -5.80 -31.90 20.84
N ASN A 952 -5.36 -31.52 19.65
CA ASN A 952 -4.50 -30.34 19.45
C ASN A 952 -5.23 -29.03 19.77
N ILE A 953 -6.53 -28.95 19.43
CA ILE A 953 -7.39 -27.81 19.79
C ILE A 953 -7.46 -27.68 21.31
N VAL A 954 -7.76 -28.76 22.03
CA VAL A 954 -7.88 -28.74 23.50
C VAL A 954 -6.55 -28.39 24.17
N GLN A 955 -5.46 -29.05 23.77
CA GLN A 955 -4.13 -28.80 24.34
C GLN A 955 -3.66 -27.37 24.09
N THR A 956 -3.82 -26.86 22.86
CA THR A 956 -3.47 -25.49 22.52
C THR A 956 -4.36 -24.48 23.25
N THR A 957 -5.66 -24.77 23.40
CA THR A 957 -6.58 -23.90 24.14
C THR A 957 -6.16 -23.75 25.61
N ILE A 958 -5.80 -24.85 26.28
CA ILE A 958 -5.30 -24.83 27.66
C ILE A 958 -4.00 -24.03 27.75
N GLN A 959 -3.05 -24.28 26.83
CA GLN A 959 -1.75 -23.61 26.83
C GLN A 959 -1.87 -22.10 26.58
N GLU A 960 -2.69 -21.69 25.62
CA GLU A 960 -2.91 -20.27 25.30
C GLU A 960 -3.64 -19.54 26.42
N LEU A 961 -4.65 -20.17 27.04
CA LEU A 961 -5.34 -19.60 28.19
C LEU A 961 -4.42 -19.47 29.41
N GLY A 962 -3.59 -20.48 29.69
CA GLY A 962 -2.61 -20.44 30.78
C GLY A 962 -1.54 -19.37 30.57
N ASN A 963 -1.05 -19.19 29.34
CA ASN A 963 -0.08 -18.14 29.01
C ASN A 963 -0.68 -16.72 29.06
N THR A 964 -1.96 -16.58 28.68
CA THR A 964 -2.64 -15.28 28.63
C THR A 964 -3.14 -14.83 30.00
N LEU A 965 -3.40 -15.78 30.91
CA LEU A 965 -3.90 -15.52 32.26
C LEU A 965 -2.86 -15.99 33.30
N PRO A 966 -1.90 -15.13 33.69
CA PRO A 966 -0.82 -15.49 34.60
C PRO A 966 -1.37 -15.94 35.97
N GLY A 967 -0.90 -17.09 36.46
CA GLY A 967 -1.29 -17.62 37.78
C GLY A 967 -2.62 -18.38 37.81
N THR A 968 -3.13 -18.83 36.65
CA THR A 968 -4.42 -19.55 36.55
C THR A 968 -4.19 -20.99 36.08
N ASP A 969 -4.73 -21.95 36.82
CA ASP A 969 -4.81 -23.35 36.38
C ASP A 969 -6.02 -23.53 35.44
N VAL A 970 -5.78 -24.06 34.24
CA VAL A 970 -6.80 -24.24 33.21
C VAL A 970 -6.94 -25.72 32.87
N ALA A 971 -8.16 -26.25 32.96
CA ALA A 971 -8.50 -27.62 32.58
C ALA A 971 -9.78 -27.66 31.74
N ILE A 972 -9.83 -28.55 30.74
CA ILE A 972 -11.02 -28.81 29.92
C ILE A 972 -11.43 -30.27 30.16
N GLN A 973 -12.68 -30.49 30.58
CA GLN A 973 -13.23 -31.82 30.84
C GLN A 973 -14.43 -32.08 29.93
N PHE A 974 -14.42 -33.19 29.21
CA PHE A 974 -15.57 -33.66 28.43
C PHE A 974 -16.52 -34.47 29.31
N THR A 975 -17.79 -34.08 29.39
CA THR A 975 -18.81 -34.81 30.15
C THR A 975 -19.65 -35.66 29.20
N SER A 976 -19.80 -36.96 29.50
CA SER A 976 -20.82 -37.81 28.88
C SER A 976 -22.17 -37.55 29.54
N PRO A 977 -23.31 -37.49 28.79
CA PRO A 977 -24.62 -37.11 29.32
C PRO A 977 -25.12 -37.96 30.52
N ASN A 978 -24.54 -39.13 30.75
CA ASN A 978 -24.92 -40.03 31.85
C ASN A 978 -24.11 -39.87 33.14
N SER A 979 -23.30 -38.82 33.29
CA SER A 979 -22.48 -38.60 34.51
C SER A 979 -22.97 -37.48 35.43
N ALA A 980 -24.13 -36.86 35.15
CA ALA A 980 -24.74 -35.85 36.02
C ALA A 980 -25.52 -36.45 37.20
N ARG A 981 -25.07 -37.58 37.76
CA ARG A 981 -25.67 -38.19 38.97
C ARG A 981 -24.79 -38.22 40.20
N ASP A 982 -23.52 -37.82 40.12
CA ASP A 982 -22.67 -37.66 41.30
C ASP A 982 -21.90 -36.33 41.25
N LYS A 983 -22.59 -35.23 41.56
CA LYS A 983 -22.01 -34.03 42.20
C LYS A 983 -23.07 -33.29 43.01
#